data_AF-A0A6G1E3W9-F1
#
_entry.id   AF-A0A6G1E3W9-F1
#
_cell.length_a   1.000
_cell.length_b   1.000
_cell.length_c   1.000
_cell.angle_alpha   90.00
_cell.angle_beta   90.00
_cell.angle_gamma   90.00
#
_symmetry.space_group_name_H-M   'P 1'
#
loop_
_entity.id
_entity.type
_entity.pdbx_description
1 polymer ?
#
loop_
_entity_poly.entity_id
_entity_poly.type
_entity_poly.pdbx_seq_one_letter_code
_entity_poly.pdbx_strand_id
1 'polypeptide(L)'
;MAAKRSVGTLGEADLRGKKVFVRADLNVPLDDAQKITDDTRIRASVPTVKFLLEKGAKVILASHLGRPKGVTPKYSLKPLVPRLSELLGVDVVMANDCIGEEVEKLAAALLEGGVLLLENVRFYKEEEKNDPEFAKKLASVADLYVNDAFGTAHRAHASTEGVTKFLKPAVAGFLMQKELDYLVGAVANPKKPFAAIVGGSKVSTKIGVIESLLAKVDVLILGGGMIFTFYKAQGYAVGKSLVEEDRLELATSLIEKAKAKGVSLLLPTDVVVADKFAADAESKTVPASAIPDGWMGLDVGPDAIKTFSEALDTCNTIIWNGPMGVFEFEKFAAGTDAIAKKLAELTTTKGVTTIIGGGDSVAAVEKAGLAEKMSHISTGGGASLELLEGKTLPGVLALDEAEEKRITPEHNTYVPVDHNPQQEHHNTLKPYSTFLHTELAAATGSWPPRARLQVRQGSPRDGGGTGAVRRDGQVPKVASPTTGPIPAAKLLAVIQDAAKAGAEVIMEAVNKPRNIHYKGVADLVTDTDKLSESVILEVVRKKFPDHLILGEEGGVIGDALSEYLWCIDPLDGTTNFAHGYPSFSVSIGVLFRGKPAASTVVEFCGGPMCWSTCTVSASSGGGAYCNGQKIHVSKTDKVTHFLLYK
;
A
#
# COMPACT_ATOMS: atom_id res chain seq x y z
N MET A 1 6.80 -18.26 -0.06
CA MET A 1 7.27 -17.86 -1.41
C MET A 1 8.58 -18.59 -1.65
N ALA A 2 8.80 -19.17 -2.83
CA ALA A 2 10.10 -19.77 -3.15
C ALA A 2 11.20 -18.69 -3.15
N ALA A 3 12.44 -19.09 -2.84
CA ALA A 3 13.59 -18.19 -2.90
C ALA A 3 13.75 -17.65 -4.32
N LYS A 4 13.98 -16.34 -4.45
CA LYS A 4 14.14 -15.69 -5.76
C LYS A 4 15.60 -15.69 -6.18
N ARG A 5 15.84 -15.86 -7.49
CA ARG A 5 17.18 -15.78 -8.05
C ARG A 5 17.72 -14.35 -7.87
N SER A 6 18.96 -14.25 -7.39
CA SER A 6 19.64 -12.97 -7.15
C SER A 6 20.66 -12.68 -8.25
N VAL A 7 20.93 -11.40 -8.50
CA VAL A 7 22.02 -10.91 -9.35
C VAL A 7 23.37 -11.49 -8.94
N GLY A 8 23.59 -11.77 -7.65
CA GLY A 8 24.81 -12.40 -7.16
C GLY A 8 25.03 -13.85 -7.63
N THR A 9 24.00 -14.47 -8.22
CA THR A 9 24.12 -15.80 -8.85
C THR A 9 24.56 -15.74 -10.32
N LEU A 10 24.65 -14.54 -10.90
CA LEU A 10 25.11 -14.34 -12.28
C LEU A 10 26.63 -14.18 -12.30
N GLY A 11 27.29 -14.99 -13.12
CA GLY A 11 28.72 -14.94 -13.35
C GLY A 11 29.11 -13.85 -14.34
N GLU A 12 30.41 -13.67 -14.53
CA GLU A 12 30.93 -12.75 -15.53
C GLU A 12 30.52 -13.13 -16.95
N ALA A 13 30.47 -14.42 -17.27
CA ALA A 13 30.02 -14.93 -18.56
C ALA A 13 28.55 -14.59 -18.86
N ASP A 14 27.73 -14.43 -17.82
CA ASP A 14 26.31 -14.07 -17.96
C ASP A 14 26.11 -12.57 -18.20
N LEU A 15 27.07 -11.72 -17.79
CA LEU A 15 26.91 -10.28 -17.66
C LEU A 15 27.80 -9.45 -18.59
N ARG A 16 29.00 -9.93 -18.93
CA ARG A 16 29.98 -9.18 -19.71
C ARG A 16 29.41 -8.79 -21.08
N GLY A 17 29.46 -7.51 -21.40
CA GLY A 17 28.94 -6.94 -22.64
C GLY A 17 27.41 -6.85 -22.74
N LYS A 18 26.66 -7.45 -21.79
CA LYS A 18 25.20 -7.44 -21.78
C LYS A 18 24.65 -6.10 -21.30
N LYS A 19 23.54 -5.67 -21.91
CA LYS A 19 22.75 -4.54 -21.47
C LYS A 19 21.77 -5.00 -20.39
N VAL A 20 21.88 -4.45 -19.20
CA VAL A 20 21.09 -4.88 -18.04
C VAL A 20 20.11 -3.78 -17.67
N PHE A 21 18.81 -4.06 -17.79
CA PHE A 21 17.77 -3.17 -17.29
C PHE A 21 17.68 -3.32 -15.78
N VAL A 22 18.06 -2.27 -15.04
CA VAL A 22 17.99 -2.24 -13.58
C VAL A 22 16.87 -1.32 -13.16
N ARG A 23 15.80 -1.89 -12.60
CA ARG A 23 14.75 -1.10 -11.95
C ARG A 23 15.20 -0.76 -10.53
N ALA A 24 15.61 0.48 -10.30
CA ALA A 24 16.03 0.99 -8.99
C ALA A 24 14.95 1.89 -8.36
N ASP A 25 14.88 1.98 -7.04
CA ASP A 25 14.06 3.00 -6.38
C ASP A 25 14.90 4.26 -6.15
N LEU A 26 14.83 5.21 -7.10
CA LEU A 26 15.50 6.51 -7.01
C LEU A 26 14.52 7.64 -6.68
N ASN A 27 13.35 7.32 -6.12
CA ASN A 27 12.38 8.34 -5.71
C ASN A 27 12.84 9.00 -4.40
N VAL A 28 13.69 10.02 -4.52
CA VAL A 28 14.30 10.79 -3.43
C VAL A 28 13.61 12.15 -3.26
N PRO A 29 13.59 12.72 -2.04
CA PRO A 29 13.13 14.09 -1.85
C PRO A 29 14.10 15.09 -2.48
N LEU A 30 13.53 16.06 -3.21
CA LEU A 30 14.23 17.20 -3.77
C LEU A 30 13.69 18.49 -3.16
N ASP A 31 14.57 19.47 -2.90
CA ASP A 31 14.16 20.82 -2.52
C ASP A 31 13.66 21.65 -3.73
N ASP A 32 13.22 22.88 -3.47
CA ASP A 32 12.73 23.80 -4.52
C ASP A 32 13.82 24.15 -5.56
N ALA A 33 15.09 23.98 -5.21
CA ALA A 33 16.24 24.16 -6.09
C ALA A 33 16.66 22.87 -6.82
N GLN A 34 15.84 21.80 -6.75
CA GLN A 34 16.09 20.48 -7.33
C GLN A 34 17.33 19.77 -6.76
N LYS A 35 17.76 20.12 -5.54
CA LYS A 35 18.84 19.43 -4.85
C LYS A 35 18.29 18.28 -4.02
N ILE A 36 19.04 17.19 -3.98
CA ILE A 36 18.70 16.02 -3.17
C ILE A 36 18.87 16.37 -1.70
N THR A 37 17.81 16.20 -0.90
CA THR A 37 17.85 16.42 0.55
C THR A 37 18.12 15.13 1.34
N ASP A 38 17.81 13.97 0.75
CA ASP A 38 18.16 12.64 1.26
C ASP A 38 18.44 11.68 0.08
N ASP A 39 19.66 11.16 0.01
CA ASP A 39 20.15 10.26 -1.02
C ASP A 39 20.22 8.79 -0.58
N THR A 40 19.59 8.42 0.55
CA THR A 40 19.61 7.07 1.12
C THR A 40 19.18 6.00 0.13
N ARG A 41 18.12 6.27 -0.67
CA ARG A 41 17.64 5.35 -1.71
C ARG A 41 18.62 5.19 -2.88
N ILE A 42 19.37 6.24 -3.22
CA ILE A 42 20.41 6.17 -4.25
C ILE A 42 21.54 5.26 -3.75
N ARG A 43 22.06 5.52 -2.54
CA ARG A 43 23.10 4.68 -1.92
C ARG A 43 22.68 3.21 -1.82
N ALA A 44 21.42 2.94 -1.52
CA ALA A 44 20.90 1.57 -1.39
C ALA A 44 20.98 0.77 -2.71
N SER A 45 20.91 1.42 -3.87
CA SER A 45 20.99 0.77 -5.19
C SER A 45 22.44 0.61 -5.72
N VAL A 46 23.39 1.36 -5.15
CA VAL A 46 24.80 1.39 -5.59
C VAL A 46 25.47 0.00 -5.59
N PRO A 47 25.29 -0.88 -4.57
CA PRO A 47 25.94 -2.19 -4.56
C PRO A 47 25.57 -3.06 -5.76
N THR A 48 24.29 -3.06 -6.16
CA THR A 48 23.81 -3.81 -7.32
C THR A 48 24.44 -3.29 -8.60
N VAL A 49 24.46 -1.96 -8.77
CA VAL A 49 25.02 -1.34 -9.97
C VAL A 49 26.52 -1.60 -10.06
N LYS A 50 27.28 -1.39 -8.97
CA LYS A 50 28.73 -1.63 -8.95
C LYS A 50 29.09 -3.06 -9.31
N PHE A 51 28.37 -4.05 -8.76
CA PHE A 51 28.59 -5.44 -9.11
C PHE A 51 28.40 -5.73 -10.61
N LEU A 52 27.35 -5.16 -11.22
CA LEU A 52 27.13 -5.29 -12.66
C LEU A 52 28.26 -4.65 -13.47
N LEU A 53 28.73 -3.47 -13.08
CA LEU A 53 29.84 -2.77 -13.73
C LEU A 53 31.16 -3.56 -13.62
N GLU A 54 31.47 -4.10 -12.43
CA GLU A 54 32.65 -4.94 -12.18
C GLU A 54 32.64 -6.22 -13.04
N LYS A 55 31.46 -6.73 -13.39
CA LYS A 55 31.28 -7.89 -14.28
C LYS A 55 31.23 -7.51 -15.76
N GLY A 56 31.48 -6.25 -16.11
CA GLY A 56 31.54 -5.76 -17.50
C GLY A 56 30.17 -5.59 -18.15
N ALA A 57 29.09 -5.48 -17.38
CA ALA A 57 27.78 -5.19 -17.91
C ALA A 57 27.66 -3.71 -18.33
N LYS A 58 26.66 -3.44 -19.17
CA LYS A 58 26.23 -2.10 -19.59
C LYS A 58 24.91 -1.80 -18.88
N VAL A 59 24.92 -0.92 -17.89
CA VAL A 59 23.76 -0.75 -16.99
C VAL A 59 22.79 0.28 -17.53
N ILE A 60 21.51 -0.07 -17.63
CA ILE A 60 20.41 0.83 -17.98
C ILE A 60 19.52 0.98 -16.74
N LEU A 61 19.66 2.10 -16.04
CA LEU A 61 18.88 2.43 -14.85
C LEU A 61 17.53 3.01 -15.23
N ALA A 62 16.46 2.44 -14.66
CA ALA A 62 15.12 2.98 -14.74
C ALA A 62 14.58 3.26 -13.34
N SER A 63 13.95 4.41 -13.16
CA SER A 63 13.25 4.75 -11.93
C SER A 63 12.04 5.63 -12.19
N HIS A 64 11.25 5.81 -11.14
CA HIS A 64 10.26 6.88 -11.04
C HIS A 64 10.75 7.97 -10.09
N LEU A 65 10.18 9.17 -10.23
CA LEU A 65 10.29 10.26 -9.25
C LEU A 65 8.91 10.90 -9.08
N GLY A 66 8.40 10.94 -7.84
CA GLY A 66 7.10 11.49 -7.53
C GLY A 66 5.92 10.84 -8.28
N ARG A 67 4.88 11.64 -8.52
CA ARG A 67 3.64 11.26 -9.21
C ARG A 67 3.29 12.31 -10.27
N PRO A 68 4.05 12.40 -11.37
CA PRO A 68 3.77 13.35 -12.44
C PRO A 68 2.41 13.07 -13.10
N LYS A 69 1.69 14.13 -13.51
CA LYS A 69 0.49 14.04 -14.39
C LYS A 69 0.85 14.20 -15.88
N GLY A 70 2.11 13.95 -16.22
CA GLY A 70 2.72 14.17 -17.53
C GLY A 70 4.18 14.61 -17.42
N VAL A 71 4.86 14.78 -18.55
CA VAL A 71 6.26 15.20 -18.60
C VAL A 71 6.42 16.58 -17.97
N THR A 72 7.30 16.71 -16.97
CA THR A 72 7.58 18.00 -16.32
C THR A 72 9.00 18.04 -15.76
N PRO A 73 9.72 19.17 -15.85
CA PRO A 73 11.07 19.31 -15.29
C PRO A 73 11.14 18.99 -13.79
N LYS A 74 10.08 19.29 -13.03
CA LYS A 74 10.02 19.09 -11.57
C LYS A 74 10.27 17.63 -11.14
N TYR A 75 9.87 16.69 -11.99
CA TYR A 75 9.98 15.26 -11.72
C TYR A 75 10.97 14.56 -12.66
N SER A 76 11.87 15.32 -13.31
CA SER A 76 12.97 14.72 -14.07
C SER A 76 13.97 14.04 -13.13
N LEU A 77 14.57 12.95 -13.59
CA LEU A 77 15.66 12.26 -12.89
C LEU A 77 17.03 12.90 -13.13
N LYS A 78 17.13 13.89 -14.03
CA LYS A 78 18.37 14.60 -14.36
C LYS A 78 19.14 15.13 -13.13
N PRO A 79 18.49 15.69 -12.08
CA PRO A 79 19.21 16.17 -10.89
C PRO A 79 19.96 15.08 -10.12
N LEU A 80 19.65 13.79 -10.35
CA LEU A 80 20.29 12.68 -9.67
C LEU A 80 21.63 12.28 -10.32
N VAL A 81 21.86 12.68 -11.57
CA VAL A 81 23.04 12.27 -12.36
C VAL A 81 24.35 12.59 -11.63
N PRO A 82 24.60 13.81 -11.12
CA PRO A 82 25.87 14.11 -10.44
C PRO A 82 26.12 13.21 -9.23
N ARG A 83 25.08 12.96 -8.43
CA ARG A 83 25.19 12.13 -7.21
C ARG A 83 25.38 10.66 -7.54
N LEU A 84 24.68 10.15 -8.56
CA LEU A 84 24.88 8.79 -9.05
C LEU A 84 26.30 8.60 -9.59
N SER A 85 26.80 9.54 -10.41
CA SER A 85 28.16 9.47 -10.95
C SER A 85 29.22 9.46 -9.84
N GLU A 86 29.05 10.33 -8.83
CA GLU A 86 29.95 10.38 -7.67
C GLU A 86 29.98 9.04 -6.92
N LEU A 87 28.81 8.47 -6.59
CA LEU A 87 28.72 7.25 -5.81
C LEU A 87 29.19 6.01 -6.58
N LEU A 88 28.98 5.98 -7.89
CA LEU A 88 29.37 4.87 -8.76
C LEU A 88 30.84 4.96 -9.19
N GLY A 89 31.42 6.16 -9.24
CA GLY A 89 32.78 6.39 -9.73
C GLY A 89 32.90 6.33 -11.26
N VAL A 90 31.79 6.47 -11.98
CA VAL A 90 31.72 6.48 -13.45
C VAL A 90 30.73 7.55 -13.90
N ASP A 91 30.93 8.10 -15.09
CA ASP A 91 29.99 9.07 -15.66
C ASP A 91 28.67 8.40 -16.04
N VAL A 92 27.57 8.87 -15.44
CA VAL A 92 26.22 8.46 -15.78
C VAL A 92 25.70 9.30 -16.93
N VAL A 93 25.37 8.64 -18.05
CA VAL A 93 24.74 9.28 -19.21
C VAL A 93 23.23 9.39 -18.95
N MET A 94 22.64 10.56 -19.21
CA MET A 94 21.19 10.77 -19.08
C MET A 94 20.51 10.66 -20.45
N ALA A 95 19.51 9.80 -20.55
CA ALA A 95 18.63 9.76 -21.71
C ALA A 95 17.66 10.95 -21.70
N ASN A 96 17.22 11.38 -22.88
CA ASN A 96 16.19 12.41 -23.02
C ASN A 96 14.77 11.90 -22.73
N ASP A 97 14.58 10.57 -22.69
CA ASP A 97 13.32 9.88 -22.48
C ASP A 97 13.59 8.48 -21.88
N CYS A 98 12.56 7.67 -21.58
CA CYS A 98 12.70 6.27 -21.18
C CYS A 98 12.45 5.27 -22.33
N ILE A 99 11.95 5.73 -23.47
CA ILE A 99 11.69 4.92 -24.67
C ILE A 99 12.00 5.72 -25.94
N GLY A 100 12.11 5.03 -27.09
CA GLY A 100 12.23 5.65 -28.41
C GLY A 100 13.63 5.54 -29.02
N GLU A 101 13.73 5.94 -30.29
CA GLU A 101 14.94 5.69 -31.12
C GLU A 101 16.22 6.30 -30.54
N GLU A 102 16.15 7.49 -29.94
CA GLU A 102 17.32 8.12 -29.32
C GLU A 102 17.80 7.36 -28.08
N VAL A 103 16.87 6.81 -27.28
CA VAL A 103 17.19 5.97 -26.13
C VAL A 103 17.84 4.65 -26.59
N GLU A 104 17.33 4.05 -27.66
CA GLU A 104 17.91 2.84 -28.26
C GLU A 104 19.33 3.09 -28.79
N LYS A 105 19.58 4.24 -29.43
CA LYS A 105 20.91 4.64 -29.88
C LYS A 105 21.87 4.83 -28.70
N LEU A 106 21.45 5.52 -27.64
CA LEU A 106 22.26 5.71 -26.43
C LEU A 106 22.59 4.38 -25.76
N ALA A 107 21.60 3.49 -25.63
CA ALA A 107 21.81 2.15 -25.06
C ALA A 107 22.75 1.29 -25.90
N ALA A 108 22.68 1.38 -27.24
CA ALA A 108 23.56 0.66 -28.15
C ALA A 108 25.01 1.19 -28.11
N ALA A 109 25.18 2.50 -27.95
CA ALA A 109 26.48 3.17 -27.86
C ALA A 109 27.16 3.01 -26.48
N LEU A 110 26.45 2.49 -25.47
CA LEU A 110 26.98 2.33 -24.13
C LEU A 110 28.18 1.37 -24.13
N LEU A 111 29.29 1.82 -23.54
CA LEU A 111 30.50 1.01 -23.37
C LEU A 111 30.35 0.02 -22.21
N GLU A 112 31.16 -1.03 -22.17
CA GLU A 112 31.25 -1.90 -21.00
C GLU A 112 31.62 -1.09 -19.76
N GLY A 113 30.92 -1.32 -18.63
CA GLY A 113 31.07 -0.50 -17.43
C GLY A 113 30.44 0.90 -17.55
N GLY A 114 29.67 1.17 -18.61
CA GLY A 114 28.87 2.38 -18.74
C GLY A 114 27.52 2.29 -18.04
N VAL A 115 26.99 3.45 -17.65
CA VAL A 115 25.66 3.60 -17.03
C VAL A 115 24.83 4.60 -17.81
N LEU A 116 23.64 4.18 -18.23
CA LEU A 116 22.60 5.03 -18.81
C LEU A 116 21.44 5.16 -17.83
N LEU A 117 21.08 6.38 -17.44
CA LEU A 117 19.87 6.69 -16.68
C LEU A 117 18.76 7.07 -17.65
N LEU A 118 17.68 6.27 -17.66
CA LEU A 118 16.45 6.60 -18.35
C LEU A 118 15.71 7.73 -17.63
N GLU A 119 14.92 8.49 -18.37
CA GLU A 119 14.03 9.49 -17.77
C GLU A 119 12.88 8.81 -16.97
N ASN A 120 12.18 9.59 -16.15
CA ASN A 120 11.15 9.14 -15.25
C ASN A 120 10.06 8.29 -15.94
N VAL A 121 9.99 7.00 -15.61
CA VAL A 121 9.04 6.06 -16.23
C VAL A 121 7.56 6.48 -16.04
N ARG A 122 7.25 7.25 -15.00
CA ARG A 122 5.88 7.75 -14.75
C ARG A 122 5.50 8.97 -15.60
N PHE A 123 6.39 9.48 -16.44
CA PHE A 123 5.99 10.41 -17.50
C PHE A 123 5.00 9.78 -18.49
N TYR A 124 4.96 8.45 -18.54
CA TYR A 124 3.98 7.67 -19.28
C TYR A 124 2.94 7.09 -18.33
N LYS A 125 1.67 7.40 -18.57
CA LYS A 125 0.53 6.82 -17.81
C LYS A 125 0.44 5.30 -17.97
N GLU A 126 1.03 4.79 -19.03
CA GLU A 126 1.14 3.37 -19.39
C GLU A 126 1.93 2.57 -18.34
N GLU A 127 2.88 3.22 -17.64
CA GLU A 127 3.65 2.61 -16.55
C GLU A 127 2.75 2.05 -15.45
N GLU A 128 1.86 2.87 -14.89
CA GLU A 128 0.99 2.47 -13.78
C GLU A 128 -0.11 1.49 -14.21
N LYS A 129 -0.42 1.46 -15.51
CA LYS A 129 -1.39 0.53 -16.10
C LYS A 129 -0.78 -0.82 -16.47
N ASN A 130 0.53 -0.97 -16.32
CA ASN A 130 1.25 -2.15 -16.76
C ASN A 130 0.99 -2.50 -18.23
N ASP A 131 1.01 -1.47 -19.07
CA ASP A 131 0.69 -1.64 -20.49
C ASP A 131 1.74 -2.54 -21.18
N PRO A 132 1.33 -3.63 -21.86
CA PRO A 132 2.27 -4.57 -22.46
C PRO A 132 3.14 -3.97 -23.57
N GLU A 133 2.61 -3.04 -24.36
CA GLU A 133 3.38 -2.41 -25.46
C GLU A 133 4.41 -1.44 -24.90
N PHE A 134 4.06 -0.71 -23.84
CA PHE A 134 5.02 0.13 -23.12
C PHE A 134 6.11 -0.71 -22.44
N ALA A 135 5.74 -1.81 -21.77
CA ALA A 135 6.71 -2.75 -21.18
C ALA A 135 7.67 -3.34 -22.23
N LYS A 136 7.16 -3.67 -23.42
CA LYS A 136 7.96 -4.16 -24.55
C LYS A 136 8.95 -3.10 -25.04
N LYS A 137 8.54 -1.83 -25.12
CA LYS A 137 9.42 -0.71 -25.48
C LYS A 137 10.50 -0.47 -24.43
N LEU A 138 10.17 -0.54 -23.14
CA LEU A 138 11.18 -0.48 -22.08
C LEU A 138 12.18 -1.64 -22.16
N ALA A 139 11.72 -2.83 -22.54
CA ALA A 139 12.56 -4.00 -22.70
C ALA A 139 13.48 -3.96 -23.93
N SER A 140 13.17 -3.19 -24.99
CA SER A 140 13.92 -3.23 -26.26
C SER A 140 15.39 -2.83 -26.12
N VAL A 141 15.72 -2.08 -25.07
CA VAL A 141 17.08 -1.56 -24.86
C VAL A 141 18.00 -2.53 -24.11
N ALA A 142 17.49 -3.62 -23.52
CA ALA A 142 18.25 -4.52 -22.65
C ALA A 142 18.16 -6.00 -23.05
N ASP A 143 19.07 -6.80 -22.50
CA ASP A 143 19.13 -8.25 -22.69
C ASP A 143 18.53 -9.02 -21.49
N LEU A 144 18.67 -8.48 -20.28
CA LEU A 144 18.19 -9.10 -19.04
C LEU A 144 17.70 -8.05 -18.02
N TYR A 145 17.00 -8.52 -16.99
CA TYR A 145 16.32 -7.66 -16.02
C TYR A 145 16.79 -7.91 -14.59
N VAL A 146 17.05 -6.82 -13.86
CA VAL A 146 17.33 -6.81 -12.44
C VAL A 146 16.33 -5.87 -11.75
N ASN A 147 15.50 -6.40 -10.85
CA ASN A 147 14.65 -5.59 -9.99
C ASN A 147 15.34 -5.33 -8.66
N ASP A 148 15.70 -4.08 -8.42
CA ASP A 148 16.28 -3.62 -7.16
C ASP A 148 15.38 -2.60 -6.44
N ALA A 149 14.12 -2.46 -6.88
CA ALA A 149 13.18 -1.45 -6.39
C ALA A 149 12.07 -2.05 -5.50
N PHE A 150 12.45 -2.58 -4.33
CA PHE A 150 11.52 -3.24 -3.40
C PHE A 150 10.31 -2.36 -3.04
N GLY A 151 10.51 -1.07 -2.79
CA GLY A 151 9.45 -0.12 -2.46
C GLY A 151 8.35 0.01 -3.52
N THR A 152 8.62 -0.37 -4.78
CA THR A 152 7.64 -0.37 -5.87
C THR A 152 7.12 -1.76 -6.25
N ALA A 153 7.64 -2.82 -5.61
CA ALA A 153 7.34 -4.20 -5.99
C ALA A 153 5.91 -4.65 -5.64
N HIS A 154 5.24 -3.95 -4.73
CA HIS A 154 3.82 -4.15 -4.41
C HIS A 154 2.88 -3.73 -5.55
N ARG A 155 3.39 -3.04 -6.58
CA ARG A 155 2.60 -2.60 -7.72
C ARG A 155 2.97 -3.40 -8.96
N ALA A 156 1.95 -3.87 -9.68
CA ALA A 156 2.11 -4.40 -11.02
C ALA A 156 2.21 -3.21 -11.99
N HIS A 157 3.40 -2.68 -12.19
CA HIS A 157 3.68 -1.65 -13.19
C HIS A 157 4.49 -2.24 -14.34
N ALA A 158 4.56 -1.51 -15.47
CA ALA A 158 5.29 -1.97 -16.64
C ALA A 158 6.78 -2.20 -16.31
N SER A 159 7.43 -1.27 -15.61
CA SER A 159 8.85 -1.36 -15.26
C SER A 159 9.19 -2.32 -14.10
N THR A 160 8.19 -2.80 -13.34
CA THR A 160 8.37 -3.70 -12.18
C THR A 160 7.90 -5.13 -12.45
N GLU A 161 6.85 -5.32 -13.26
CA GLU A 161 6.24 -6.61 -13.60
C GLU A 161 6.26 -6.84 -15.11
N GLY A 162 5.76 -5.88 -15.90
CA GLY A 162 5.53 -6.07 -17.34
C GLY A 162 6.80 -6.42 -18.13
N VAL A 163 7.91 -5.73 -17.85
CA VAL A 163 9.22 -5.94 -18.52
C VAL A 163 9.75 -7.35 -18.36
N THR A 164 9.40 -8.06 -17.28
CA THR A 164 9.86 -9.44 -17.01
C THR A 164 9.31 -10.47 -17.99
N LYS A 165 8.26 -10.11 -18.75
CA LYS A 165 7.70 -10.94 -19.82
C LYS A 165 8.56 -10.94 -21.08
N PHE A 166 9.44 -9.95 -21.22
CA PHE A 166 10.27 -9.74 -22.41
C PHE A 166 11.76 -9.92 -22.13
N LEU A 167 12.20 -9.66 -20.90
CA LEU A 167 13.59 -9.79 -20.47
C LEU A 167 13.79 -11.02 -19.60
N LYS A 168 14.78 -11.85 -19.96
CA LYS A 168 15.20 -13.02 -19.20
C LYS A 168 16.72 -13.15 -19.17
N PRO A 169 17.34 -13.55 -18.04
CA PRO A 169 16.70 -13.81 -16.76
C PRO A 169 16.17 -12.52 -16.08
N ALA A 170 15.19 -12.68 -15.20
CA ALA A 170 14.60 -11.63 -14.38
C ALA A 170 14.94 -11.91 -12.91
N VAL A 171 15.91 -11.18 -12.34
CA VAL A 171 16.49 -11.49 -11.03
C VAL A 171 16.34 -10.33 -10.03
N ALA A 172 16.44 -10.63 -8.74
CA ALA A 172 16.51 -9.63 -7.68
C ALA A 172 17.90 -8.96 -7.67
N GLY A 173 17.96 -7.64 -7.52
CA GLY A 173 19.18 -6.96 -7.10
C GLY A 173 19.48 -7.19 -5.61
N PHE A 174 20.60 -6.67 -5.10
CA PHE A 174 21.00 -6.90 -3.71
C PHE A 174 20.10 -6.21 -2.69
N LEU A 175 19.54 -5.02 -2.99
CA LEU A 175 18.58 -4.36 -2.11
C LEU A 175 17.29 -5.18 -2.04
N MET A 176 16.76 -5.58 -3.19
CA MET A 176 15.59 -6.45 -3.27
C MET A 176 15.82 -7.77 -2.53
N GLN A 177 16.95 -8.43 -2.77
CA GLN A 177 17.31 -9.67 -2.09
C GLN A 177 17.34 -9.48 -0.57
N LYS A 178 18.03 -8.45 -0.08
CA LYS A 178 18.12 -8.16 1.35
C LYS A 178 16.73 -7.94 1.97
N GLU A 179 15.85 -7.19 1.32
CA GLU A 179 14.47 -6.97 1.79
C GLU A 179 13.69 -8.29 1.88
N LEU A 180 13.82 -9.18 0.89
CA LEU A 180 13.18 -10.50 0.90
C LEU A 180 13.77 -11.43 1.97
N ASP A 181 15.09 -11.44 2.15
CA ASP A 181 15.76 -12.27 3.15
C ASP A 181 15.29 -11.93 4.57
N TYR A 182 15.10 -10.65 4.89
CA TYR A 182 14.57 -10.23 6.18
C TYR A 182 13.05 -10.39 6.29
N LEU A 183 12.27 -9.88 5.33
CA LEU A 183 10.81 -9.82 5.46
C LEU A 183 10.10 -11.12 5.10
N VAL A 184 10.67 -11.94 4.21
CA VAL A 184 10.15 -13.28 3.92
C VAL A 184 10.92 -14.30 4.76
N GLY A 185 12.24 -14.27 4.73
CA GLY A 185 13.06 -15.26 5.45
C GLY A 185 12.92 -15.15 6.96
N ALA A 186 13.41 -14.06 7.55
CA ALA A 186 13.45 -13.90 9.00
C ALA A 186 12.06 -13.77 9.66
N VAL A 187 11.01 -13.33 8.93
CA VAL A 187 9.64 -13.29 9.48
C VAL A 187 8.89 -14.62 9.26
N ALA A 188 9.12 -15.37 8.18
CA ALA A 188 8.45 -16.67 8.01
C ALA A 188 9.05 -17.76 8.90
N ASN A 189 10.38 -17.75 9.08
CA ASN A 189 11.10 -18.69 9.94
C ASN A 189 11.98 -17.92 10.96
N PRO A 190 11.37 -17.20 11.92
CA PRO A 190 12.09 -16.37 12.87
C PRO A 190 12.86 -17.23 13.89
N LYS A 191 14.00 -16.69 14.35
CA LYS A 191 14.62 -17.21 15.57
C LYS A 191 13.74 -16.81 16.76
N LYS A 192 13.15 -17.79 17.42
CA LYS A 192 12.27 -17.59 18.57
C LYS A 192 13.05 -17.36 19.87
N PRO A 193 12.51 -16.64 20.87
CA PRO A 193 11.23 -15.92 20.84
C PRO A 193 11.21 -14.77 19.83
N PHE A 194 10.11 -14.66 19.08
CA PHE A 194 9.87 -13.64 18.07
C PHE A 194 8.90 -12.59 18.61
N ALA A 195 9.33 -11.32 18.67
CA ALA A 195 8.48 -10.21 19.04
C ALA A 195 8.08 -9.36 17.84
N ALA A 196 6.85 -8.86 17.85
CA ALA A 196 6.42 -7.73 17.04
C ALA A 196 6.04 -6.54 17.90
N ILE A 197 6.46 -5.35 17.48
CA ILE A 197 6.07 -4.07 18.04
C ILE A 197 5.27 -3.35 16.97
N VAL A 198 3.99 -3.09 17.23
CA VAL A 198 3.09 -2.42 16.28
C VAL A 198 2.54 -1.15 16.91
N GLY A 199 2.79 -0.01 16.28
CA GLY A 199 2.34 1.29 16.74
C GLY A 199 1.62 2.10 15.66
N GLY A 200 1.48 3.40 15.92
CA GLY A 200 0.74 4.34 15.07
C GLY A 200 -0.61 4.75 15.64
N SER A 201 -1.34 5.57 14.89
CA SER A 201 -2.52 6.29 15.40
C SER A 201 -3.85 5.56 15.25
N LYS A 202 -3.94 4.54 14.38
CA LYS A 202 -5.20 3.86 14.03
C LYS A 202 -5.03 2.34 13.97
N VAL A 203 -5.99 1.62 14.54
CA VAL A 203 -6.12 0.16 14.44
C VAL A 203 -6.40 -0.24 12.99
N SER A 204 -7.31 0.47 12.31
CA SER A 204 -7.77 0.15 10.94
C SER A 204 -6.62 -0.04 9.93
N THR A 205 -5.57 0.75 10.05
CA THR A 205 -4.41 0.72 9.15
C THR A 205 -3.40 -0.37 9.48
N LYS A 206 -3.56 -1.06 10.63
CA LYS A 206 -2.63 -2.08 11.14
C LYS A 206 -3.26 -3.45 11.33
N ILE A 207 -4.56 -3.61 11.03
CA ILE A 207 -5.30 -4.87 11.22
C ILE A 207 -4.59 -6.03 10.52
N GLY A 208 -4.33 -5.89 9.21
CA GLY A 208 -3.73 -6.97 8.43
C GLY A 208 -2.36 -7.39 8.95
N VAL A 209 -1.56 -6.43 9.41
CA VAL A 209 -0.24 -6.68 10.00
C VAL A 209 -0.38 -7.42 11.32
N ILE A 210 -1.27 -6.97 12.21
CA ILE A 210 -1.50 -7.61 13.50
C ILE A 210 -2.01 -9.04 13.30
N GLU A 211 -3.00 -9.25 12.44
CA GLU A 211 -3.57 -10.59 12.19
C GLU A 211 -2.54 -11.56 11.61
N SER A 212 -1.72 -11.10 10.67
CA SER A 212 -0.62 -11.90 10.10
C SER A 212 0.45 -12.23 11.14
N LEU A 213 0.88 -11.24 11.93
CA LEU A 213 1.93 -11.42 12.94
C LEU A 213 1.47 -12.27 14.12
N LEU A 214 0.20 -12.17 14.54
CA LEU A 214 -0.40 -13.02 15.58
C LEU A 214 -0.28 -14.53 15.28
N ALA A 215 -0.09 -14.93 14.02
CA ALA A 215 0.14 -16.33 13.67
C ALA A 215 1.59 -16.81 13.88
N LYS A 216 2.53 -15.89 14.14
CA LYS A 216 3.98 -16.17 14.07
C LYS A 216 4.73 -15.75 15.35
N VAL A 217 4.33 -14.65 15.96
CA VAL A 217 5.04 -14.04 17.10
C VAL A 217 4.72 -14.77 18.40
N ASP A 218 5.68 -14.75 19.32
CA ASP A 218 5.50 -15.19 20.70
C ASP A 218 5.11 -14.00 21.60
N VAL A 219 5.57 -12.80 21.25
CA VAL A 219 5.25 -11.53 21.95
C VAL A 219 4.72 -10.51 20.95
N LEU A 220 3.60 -9.86 21.27
CA LEU A 220 3.06 -8.73 20.51
C LEU A 220 2.93 -7.51 21.43
N ILE A 221 3.68 -6.45 21.14
CA ILE A 221 3.61 -5.16 21.84
C ILE A 221 2.81 -4.19 20.97
N LEU A 222 1.79 -3.55 21.54
CA LEU A 222 1.06 -2.47 20.87
C LEU A 222 1.38 -1.13 21.51
N GLY A 223 1.57 -0.09 20.69
CA GLY A 223 1.84 1.28 21.14
C GLY A 223 1.14 2.32 20.26
N GLY A 224 1.44 3.61 20.47
CA GLY A 224 0.84 4.71 19.71
C GLY A 224 -0.63 4.96 20.05
N GLY A 225 -1.29 5.81 19.27
CA GLY A 225 -2.71 6.18 19.49
C GLY A 225 -3.69 5.01 19.35
N MET A 226 -3.32 3.95 18.64
CA MET A 226 -4.23 2.82 18.44
C MET A 226 -4.57 2.05 19.73
N ILE A 227 -3.72 2.11 20.76
CA ILE A 227 -3.94 1.40 22.04
C ILE A 227 -5.23 1.86 22.74
N PHE A 228 -5.66 3.11 22.54
CA PHE A 228 -6.85 3.63 23.22
C PHE A 228 -8.14 2.98 22.72
N THR A 229 -8.15 2.44 21.49
CA THR A 229 -9.25 1.60 21.01
C THR A 229 -9.30 0.26 21.76
N PHE A 230 -8.15 -0.32 22.09
CA PHE A 230 -8.07 -1.54 22.93
C PHE A 230 -8.49 -1.25 24.38
N TYR A 231 -8.06 -0.15 24.97
CA TYR A 231 -8.48 0.25 26.32
C TYR A 231 -9.98 0.53 26.40
N LYS A 232 -10.53 1.24 25.41
CA LYS A 232 -11.97 1.47 25.32
C LYS A 232 -12.75 0.16 25.21
N ALA A 233 -12.26 -0.79 24.41
CA ALA A 233 -12.84 -2.14 24.29
C ALA A 233 -12.76 -2.95 25.60
N GLN A 234 -11.75 -2.69 26.44
CA GLN A 234 -11.62 -3.26 27.79
C GLN A 234 -12.44 -2.52 28.86
N GLY A 235 -13.15 -1.44 28.50
CA GLY A 235 -13.99 -0.65 29.40
C GLY A 235 -13.26 0.46 30.16
N TYR A 236 -12.03 0.80 29.78
CA TYR A 236 -11.31 1.92 30.41
C TYR A 236 -11.77 3.27 29.89
N ALA A 237 -11.71 4.29 30.76
CA ALA A 237 -11.85 5.68 30.36
C ALA A 237 -10.57 6.12 29.64
N VAL A 238 -10.72 6.77 28.48
CA VAL A 238 -9.60 7.18 27.61
C VAL A 238 -9.57 8.69 27.34
N GLY A 239 -10.40 9.47 28.03
CA GLY A 239 -10.48 10.92 27.85
C GLY A 239 -10.77 11.32 26.39
N LYS A 240 -9.95 12.22 25.84
CA LYS A 240 -9.97 12.67 24.43
C LYS A 240 -8.98 11.90 23.53
N SER A 241 -8.46 10.76 23.99
CA SER A 241 -7.52 9.97 23.20
C SER A 241 -8.18 9.39 21.94
N LEU A 242 -7.36 9.05 20.95
CA LEU A 242 -7.82 8.62 19.64
C LEU A 242 -8.49 7.23 19.69
N VAL A 243 -9.79 7.15 19.39
CA VAL A 243 -10.55 5.88 19.41
C VAL A 243 -11.26 5.67 18.08
N GLU A 244 -11.17 4.45 17.54
CA GLU A 244 -12.00 3.99 16.42
C GLU A 244 -13.20 3.21 16.99
N GLU A 245 -14.30 3.92 17.24
CA GLU A 245 -15.53 3.37 17.87
C GLU A 245 -16.13 2.22 17.05
N ASP A 246 -15.99 2.23 15.73
CA ASP A 246 -16.41 1.16 14.81
C ASP A 246 -15.49 -0.08 14.84
N ARG A 247 -14.40 -0.05 15.62
CA ARG A 247 -13.38 -1.12 15.72
C ARG A 247 -13.24 -1.72 17.11
N LEU A 248 -14.10 -1.39 18.06
CA LEU A 248 -14.03 -1.96 19.41
C LEU A 248 -14.21 -3.49 19.42
N GLU A 249 -15.19 -4.01 18.69
CA GLU A 249 -15.40 -5.46 18.56
C GLU A 249 -14.18 -6.16 17.96
N LEU A 250 -13.55 -5.52 16.98
CA LEU A 250 -12.33 -6.02 16.38
C LEU A 250 -11.19 -6.07 17.39
N ALA A 251 -10.96 -4.98 18.16
CA ALA A 251 -9.93 -4.93 19.19
C ALA A 251 -10.13 -6.04 20.24
N THR A 252 -11.37 -6.25 20.70
CA THR A 252 -11.71 -7.39 21.58
C THR A 252 -11.36 -8.72 20.94
N SER A 253 -11.75 -8.94 19.68
CA SER A 253 -11.45 -10.19 18.97
C SER A 253 -9.95 -10.43 18.80
N LEU A 254 -9.14 -9.38 18.64
CA LEU A 254 -7.68 -9.49 18.52
C LEU A 254 -7.04 -9.90 19.85
N ILE A 255 -7.52 -9.36 20.98
CA ILE A 255 -7.10 -9.78 22.33
C ILE A 255 -7.42 -11.26 22.55
N GLU A 256 -8.64 -11.69 22.19
CA GLU A 256 -9.07 -13.09 22.31
C GLU A 256 -8.25 -14.02 21.42
N LYS A 257 -7.99 -13.63 20.16
CA LYS A 257 -7.14 -14.37 19.22
C LYS A 257 -5.72 -14.51 19.76
N ALA A 258 -5.14 -13.46 20.33
CA ALA A 258 -3.81 -13.51 20.93
C ALA A 258 -3.77 -14.54 22.07
N LYS A 259 -4.75 -14.48 22.98
CA LYS A 259 -4.89 -15.43 24.10
C LYS A 259 -5.08 -16.87 23.61
N ALA A 260 -5.94 -17.09 22.62
CA ALA A 260 -6.20 -18.42 22.05
C ALA A 260 -4.97 -19.04 21.39
N LYS A 261 -4.08 -18.20 20.82
CA LYS A 261 -2.82 -18.62 20.20
C LYS A 261 -1.64 -18.70 21.18
N GLY A 262 -1.84 -18.34 22.45
CA GLY A 262 -0.76 -18.29 23.44
C GLY A 262 0.26 -17.16 23.20
N VAL A 263 -0.13 -16.13 22.46
CA VAL A 263 0.73 -14.96 22.21
C VAL A 263 0.66 -14.02 23.41
N SER A 264 1.82 -13.59 23.91
CA SER A 264 1.91 -12.58 24.96
C SER A 264 1.63 -11.19 24.39
N LEU A 265 0.36 -10.78 24.41
CA LEU A 265 -0.06 -9.42 24.02
C LEU A 265 0.20 -8.43 25.17
N LEU A 266 1.08 -7.45 24.92
CA LEU A 266 1.45 -6.40 25.87
C LEU A 266 0.87 -5.05 25.41
N LEU A 267 0.00 -4.49 26.26
CA LEU A 267 -0.46 -3.11 26.16
C LEU A 267 0.24 -2.26 27.24
N PRO A 268 0.45 -0.96 27.01
CA PRO A 268 1.06 -0.07 28.00
C PRO A 268 0.30 -0.05 29.34
N THR A 269 1.01 -0.17 30.46
CA THR A 269 0.39 -0.09 31.79
C THR A 269 0.13 1.36 32.22
N ASP A 270 0.94 2.28 31.70
CA ASP A 270 0.85 3.73 31.90
C ASP A 270 1.08 4.47 30.58
N VAL A 271 0.60 5.71 30.53
CA VAL A 271 0.65 6.58 29.35
C VAL A 271 1.01 8.01 29.74
N VAL A 272 1.70 8.71 28.85
CA VAL A 272 1.89 10.16 28.95
C VAL A 272 0.69 10.83 28.31
N VAL A 273 -0.07 11.58 29.10
CA VAL A 273 -1.25 12.32 28.67
C VAL A 273 -0.97 13.81 28.60
N ALA A 274 -1.68 14.50 27.70
CA ALA A 274 -1.62 15.94 27.53
C ALA A 274 -3.01 16.59 27.47
N ASP A 275 -3.09 17.89 27.79
CA ASP A 275 -4.32 18.68 27.73
C ASP A 275 -4.71 19.06 26.28
N LYS A 276 -3.72 19.16 25.38
CA LYS A 276 -3.88 19.45 23.95
C LYS A 276 -2.85 18.73 23.08
N PHE A 277 -3.14 18.59 21.78
CA PHE A 277 -2.20 18.07 20.80
C PHE A 277 -1.24 19.17 20.33
N ALA A 278 -0.19 19.43 21.11
CA ALA A 278 0.82 20.43 20.76
C ALA A 278 2.14 20.18 21.49
N ALA A 279 3.26 20.66 20.94
CA ALA A 279 4.58 20.53 21.55
C ALA A 279 4.67 21.23 22.93
N ASP A 280 3.92 22.32 23.11
CA ASP A 280 3.87 23.13 24.33
C ASP A 280 2.82 22.66 25.35
N ALA A 281 2.11 21.55 25.09
CA ALA A 281 1.04 21.05 25.95
C ALA A 281 1.50 20.73 27.38
N GLU A 282 0.62 20.91 28.36
CA GLU A 282 0.86 20.40 29.71
C GLU A 282 0.78 18.87 29.67
N SER A 283 1.70 18.17 30.35
CA SER A 283 1.77 16.71 30.30
C SER A 283 1.98 16.08 31.67
N LYS A 284 1.44 14.88 31.86
CA LYS A 284 1.68 14.04 33.03
C LYS A 284 1.58 12.57 32.66
N THR A 285 2.25 11.72 33.44
CA THR A 285 2.09 10.26 33.35
C THR A 285 0.94 9.80 34.23
N VAL A 286 0.09 8.94 33.70
CA VAL A 286 -1.02 8.32 34.44
C VAL A 286 -1.10 6.82 34.11
N PRO A 287 -1.63 5.99 35.03
CA PRO A 287 -2.02 4.62 34.69
C PRO A 287 -3.01 4.60 33.52
N ALA A 288 -2.94 3.58 32.66
CA ALA A 288 -3.84 3.43 31.50
C ALA A 288 -5.32 3.38 31.90
N SER A 289 -5.63 2.94 33.12
CA SER A 289 -6.98 2.88 33.69
C SER A 289 -7.48 4.21 34.29
N ALA A 290 -6.65 5.26 34.30
CA ALA A 290 -6.92 6.52 35.01
C ALA A 290 -6.66 7.76 34.15
N ILE A 291 -6.91 7.67 32.84
CA ILE A 291 -6.80 8.80 31.91
C ILE A 291 -7.89 9.83 32.25
N PRO A 292 -7.54 11.07 32.63
CA PRO A 292 -8.53 12.07 33.00
C PRO A 292 -9.40 12.53 31.83
N ASP A 293 -10.64 12.91 32.12
CA ASP A 293 -11.51 13.55 31.15
C ASP A 293 -10.87 14.83 30.59
N GLY A 294 -11.01 15.02 29.27
CA GLY A 294 -10.42 16.16 28.58
C GLY A 294 -8.96 16.01 28.18
N TRP A 295 -8.23 15.04 28.73
CA TRP A 295 -6.82 14.76 28.41
C TRP A 295 -6.72 13.65 27.34
N MET A 296 -5.63 13.64 26.56
CA MET A 296 -5.36 12.64 25.54
C MET A 296 -3.98 12.01 25.72
N GLY A 297 -3.87 10.70 25.54
CA GLY A 297 -2.58 10.02 25.58
C GLY A 297 -1.80 10.20 24.28
N LEU A 298 -0.53 10.61 24.40
CA LEU A 298 0.34 10.95 23.27
C LEU A 298 1.64 10.16 23.24
N ASP A 299 1.98 9.41 24.31
CA ASP A 299 3.11 8.48 24.35
C ASP A 299 2.88 7.38 25.40
N VAL A 300 3.66 6.32 25.34
CA VAL A 300 3.71 5.29 26.39
C VAL A 300 4.48 5.80 27.60
N GLY A 301 4.08 5.39 28.81
CA GLY A 301 4.73 5.81 30.04
C GLY A 301 5.99 5.01 30.40
N PRO A 302 6.75 5.46 31.41
CA PRO A 302 7.97 4.79 31.87
C PRO A 302 7.78 3.34 32.33
N ASP A 303 6.63 2.98 32.94
CA ASP A 303 6.40 1.61 33.40
C ASP A 303 6.18 0.68 32.20
N ALA A 304 5.46 1.15 31.19
CA ALA A 304 5.28 0.45 29.92
C ALA A 304 6.61 0.27 29.19
N ILE A 305 7.44 1.32 29.11
CA ILE A 305 8.78 1.25 28.50
C ILE A 305 9.64 0.17 29.18
N LYS A 306 9.63 0.14 30.52
CA LYS A 306 10.35 -0.88 31.30
C LYS A 306 9.85 -2.28 30.97
N THR A 307 8.53 -2.48 31.05
CA THR A 307 7.89 -3.78 30.79
C THR A 307 8.16 -4.28 29.36
N PHE A 308 8.09 -3.39 28.37
CA PHE A 308 8.40 -3.71 26.98
C PHE A 308 9.88 -4.09 26.82
N SER A 309 10.78 -3.33 27.45
CA SER A 309 12.23 -3.61 27.39
C SER A 309 12.58 -4.98 27.97
N GLU A 310 11.99 -5.33 29.12
CA GLU A 310 12.17 -6.63 29.77
C GLU A 310 11.64 -7.79 28.91
N ALA A 311 10.50 -7.61 28.24
CA ALA A 311 9.98 -8.61 27.32
C ALA A 311 10.90 -8.80 26.10
N LEU A 312 11.38 -7.70 25.51
CA LEU A 312 12.27 -7.72 24.35
C LEU A 312 13.65 -8.33 24.67
N ASP A 313 14.11 -8.25 25.93
CA ASP A 313 15.38 -8.84 26.36
C ASP A 313 15.47 -10.36 26.17
N THR A 314 14.31 -11.03 26.07
CA THR A 314 14.18 -12.47 25.89
C THR A 314 14.07 -12.89 24.41
N CYS A 315 13.95 -11.94 23.49
CA CYS A 315 13.64 -12.19 22.09
C CYS A 315 14.90 -12.30 21.23
N ASN A 316 14.87 -13.20 20.24
CA ASN A 316 15.96 -13.42 19.29
C ASN A 316 15.69 -12.78 17.91
N THR A 317 14.42 -12.52 17.60
CA THR A 317 13.98 -11.76 16.43
C THR A 317 12.97 -10.72 16.89
N ILE A 318 13.08 -9.50 16.40
CA ILE A 318 12.15 -8.42 16.71
C ILE A 318 11.82 -7.66 15.43
N ILE A 319 10.54 -7.46 15.16
CA ILE A 319 10.07 -6.56 14.10
C ILE A 319 9.35 -5.36 14.72
N TRP A 320 9.66 -4.15 14.23
CA TRP A 320 9.03 -2.92 14.69
C TRP A 320 8.37 -2.16 13.52
N ASN A 321 7.07 -1.87 13.65
CA ASN A 321 6.28 -1.12 12.69
C ASN A 321 5.31 -0.14 13.38
N GLY A 322 5.70 1.13 13.45
CA GLY A 322 4.92 2.25 13.98
C GLY A 322 5.42 2.77 15.34
N PRO A 323 5.49 4.10 15.54
CA PRO A 323 6.01 4.72 16.75
C PRO A 323 5.11 4.47 17.97
N MET A 324 5.67 4.66 19.17
CA MET A 324 4.97 4.45 20.44
C MET A 324 4.16 5.68 20.88
N GLY A 325 4.44 6.84 20.28
CA GLY A 325 3.83 8.13 20.59
C GLY A 325 4.03 9.14 19.45
N VAL A 326 3.67 10.40 19.71
CA VAL A 326 3.83 11.54 18.78
C VAL A 326 5.27 12.06 18.83
N PHE A 327 6.19 11.27 18.28
CA PHE A 327 7.64 11.48 18.38
C PHE A 327 8.17 12.74 17.66
N GLU A 328 7.32 13.40 16.88
CA GLU A 328 7.56 14.71 16.31
C GLU A 328 7.68 15.78 17.39
N PHE A 329 6.98 15.61 18.52
CA PHE A 329 7.07 16.46 19.69
C PHE A 329 8.02 15.83 20.72
N GLU A 330 9.09 16.55 21.07
CA GLU A 330 10.13 16.07 21.99
C GLU A 330 9.55 15.52 23.32
N LYS A 331 8.51 16.17 23.84
CA LYS A 331 7.79 15.78 25.06
C LYS A 331 7.09 14.40 24.98
N PHE A 332 6.82 13.91 23.77
CA PHE A 332 6.10 12.66 23.50
C PHE A 332 6.91 11.69 22.62
N ALA A 333 8.24 11.86 22.60
CA ALA A 333 9.17 11.01 21.86
C ALA A 333 9.83 9.94 22.72
N ALA A 334 9.74 10.04 24.05
CA ALA A 334 10.50 9.22 24.99
C ALA A 334 10.26 7.71 24.81
N GLY A 335 9.02 7.29 24.60
CA GLY A 335 8.66 5.89 24.37
C GLY A 335 9.23 5.35 23.07
N THR A 336 9.10 6.13 21.99
CA THR A 336 9.64 5.78 20.67
C THR A 336 11.17 5.68 20.71
N ASP A 337 11.83 6.65 21.33
CA ASP A 337 13.28 6.69 21.50
C ASP A 337 13.80 5.54 22.37
N ALA A 338 13.07 5.19 23.44
CA ALA A 338 13.44 4.09 24.31
C ALA A 338 13.40 2.74 23.58
N ILE A 339 12.35 2.49 22.79
CA ILE A 339 12.28 1.30 21.94
C ILE A 339 13.41 1.29 20.92
N ALA A 340 13.65 2.39 20.21
CA ALA A 340 14.75 2.48 19.24
C ALA A 340 16.12 2.17 19.90
N LYS A 341 16.41 2.77 21.06
CA LYS A 341 17.64 2.52 21.82
C LYS A 341 17.75 1.07 22.25
N LYS A 342 16.66 0.48 22.76
CA LYS A 342 16.65 -0.92 23.19
C LYS A 342 16.93 -1.89 22.04
N LEU A 343 16.32 -1.66 20.88
CA LEU A 343 16.57 -2.51 19.70
C LEU A 343 18.02 -2.41 19.22
N ALA A 344 18.59 -1.20 19.19
CA ALA A 344 19.99 -1.01 18.84
C ALA A 344 20.94 -1.70 19.83
N GLU A 345 20.66 -1.62 21.13
CA GLU A 345 21.39 -2.32 22.19
C GLU A 345 21.31 -3.84 21.99
N LEU A 346 20.13 -4.41 21.82
CA LEU A 346 19.94 -5.86 21.63
C LEU A 346 20.66 -6.38 20.39
N THR A 347 20.63 -5.60 19.31
CA THR A 347 21.33 -5.95 18.07
C THR A 347 22.84 -6.00 18.27
N THR A 348 23.40 -4.96 18.89
CA THR A 348 24.85 -4.78 19.02
C THR A 348 25.48 -5.62 20.13
N THR A 349 24.73 -5.91 21.19
CA THR A 349 25.25 -6.63 22.37
C THR A 349 24.90 -8.12 22.38
N LYS A 350 23.73 -8.50 21.85
CA LYS A 350 23.22 -9.88 21.90
C LYS A 350 23.07 -10.52 20.50
N GLY A 351 23.28 -9.77 19.42
CA GLY A 351 23.10 -10.28 18.06
C GLY A 351 21.64 -10.57 17.70
N VAL A 352 20.70 -9.93 18.39
CA VAL A 352 19.26 -10.07 18.11
C VAL A 352 18.96 -9.50 16.73
N THR A 353 18.18 -10.24 15.94
CA THR A 353 17.77 -9.77 14.61
C THR A 353 16.66 -8.72 14.75
N THR A 354 16.96 -7.47 14.43
CA THR A 354 16.03 -6.34 14.52
C THR A 354 15.65 -5.80 13.14
N ILE A 355 14.35 -5.83 12.84
CA ILE A 355 13.79 -5.43 11.55
C ILE A 355 12.91 -4.21 11.75
N ILE A 356 13.29 -3.08 11.16
CA ILE A 356 12.52 -1.83 11.23
C ILE A 356 11.74 -1.67 9.92
N GLY A 357 10.43 -1.50 10.03
CA GLY A 357 9.55 -1.28 8.89
C GLY A 357 8.56 -0.14 9.12
N GLY A 358 8.05 0.44 8.03
CA GLY A 358 7.15 1.60 8.08
C GLY A 358 7.91 2.92 8.20
N GLY A 359 7.51 3.91 7.40
CA GLY A 359 8.23 5.19 7.25
C GLY A 359 8.50 5.90 8.59
N ASP A 360 7.52 5.93 9.48
CA ASP A 360 7.64 6.65 10.76
C ASP A 360 8.65 5.98 11.72
N SER A 361 8.68 4.64 11.78
CA SER A 361 9.68 3.93 12.58
C SER A 361 11.08 4.09 12.02
N VAL A 362 11.23 4.09 10.69
CA VAL A 362 12.52 4.37 10.04
C VAL A 362 12.99 5.79 10.39
N ALA A 363 12.12 6.79 10.23
CA ALA A 363 12.42 8.18 10.56
C ALA A 363 12.80 8.36 12.03
N ALA A 364 12.11 7.67 12.95
CA ALA A 364 12.43 7.70 14.38
C ALA A 364 13.84 7.15 14.67
N VAL A 365 14.20 6.02 14.06
CA VAL A 365 15.54 5.40 14.23
C VAL A 365 16.65 6.27 13.62
N GLU A 366 16.40 6.89 12.47
CA GLU A 366 17.33 7.82 11.82
C GLU A 366 17.53 9.09 12.65
N LYS A 367 16.44 9.71 13.14
CA LYS A 367 16.48 10.87 14.04
C LYS A 367 17.28 10.57 15.32
N ALA A 368 17.19 9.34 15.83
CA ALA A 368 17.95 8.90 16.99
C ALA A 368 19.43 8.58 16.69
N GLY A 369 19.86 8.58 15.42
CA GLY A 369 21.23 8.22 15.02
C GLY A 369 21.55 6.74 15.25
N LEU A 370 20.53 5.87 15.20
CA LEU A 370 20.66 4.44 15.52
C LEU A 370 20.53 3.53 14.29
N ALA A 371 20.39 4.11 13.10
CA ALA A 371 20.10 3.37 11.87
C ALA A 371 21.12 2.27 11.58
N GLU A 372 22.41 2.59 11.69
CA GLU A 372 23.52 1.65 11.44
C GLU A 372 23.62 0.52 12.48
N LYS A 373 22.92 0.65 13.62
CA LYS A 373 22.93 -0.36 14.70
C LYS A 373 21.80 -1.38 14.55
N MET A 374 20.87 -1.20 13.61
CA MET A 374 19.78 -2.15 13.35
C MET A 374 20.24 -3.25 12.40
N SER A 375 19.64 -4.45 12.48
CA SER A 375 19.99 -5.53 11.54
C SER A 375 19.48 -5.21 10.13
N HIS A 376 18.25 -4.70 10.04
CA HIS A 376 17.64 -4.27 8.79
C HIS A 376 16.69 -3.09 8.97
N ILE A 377 16.80 -2.11 8.08
CA ILE A 377 15.87 -1.00 7.95
C ILE A 377 15.27 -1.10 6.56
N SER A 378 13.96 -1.37 6.51
CA SER A 378 13.26 -1.52 5.24
C SER A 378 13.00 -0.16 4.60
N THR A 379 13.43 -0.02 3.36
CA THR A 379 13.12 1.12 2.48
C THR A 379 11.81 0.94 1.73
N GLY A 380 11.15 -0.21 1.93
CA GLY A 380 9.99 -0.65 1.16
C GLY A 380 8.69 0.13 1.40
N GLY A 381 8.59 0.93 2.45
CA GLY A 381 7.37 1.67 2.79
C GLY A 381 6.12 0.78 2.80
N GLY A 382 5.19 1.04 1.87
CA GLY A 382 3.98 0.22 1.71
C GLY A 382 4.25 -1.23 1.28
N ALA A 383 5.34 -1.49 0.53
CA ALA A 383 5.67 -2.84 0.08
C ALA A 383 6.05 -3.77 1.25
N SER A 384 6.80 -3.27 2.23
CA SER A 384 7.10 -4.05 3.43
C SER A 384 5.86 -4.30 4.25
N LEU A 385 4.96 -3.31 4.36
CA LEU A 385 3.68 -3.47 5.05
C LEU A 385 2.82 -4.56 4.41
N GLU A 386 2.59 -4.50 3.10
CA GLU A 386 1.79 -5.50 2.37
C GLU A 386 2.40 -6.90 2.48
N LEU A 387 3.73 -7.01 2.42
CA LEU A 387 4.40 -8.29 2.59
C LEU A 387 4.24 -8.85 4.01
N LEU A 388 4.28 -7.98 5.04
CA LEU A 388 4.01 -8.37 6.43
C LEU A 388 2.55 -8.77 6.66
N GLU A 389 1.61 -8.18 5.92
CA GLU A 389 0.20 -8.62 5.86
C GLU A 389 0.03 -9.98 5.17
N GLY A 390 1.11 -10.55 4.61
CA GLY A 390 1.08 -11.82 3.90
C GLY A 390 0.63 -11.71 2.44
N LYS A 391 0.54 -10.49 1.89
CA LYS A 391 0.21 -10.28 0.47
C LYS A 391 1.41 -10.64 -0.40
N THR A 392 1.10 -11.06 -1.62
CA THR A 392 2.12 -11.28 -2.64
C THR A 392 2.42 -9.99 -3.38
N LEU A 393 3.71 -9.69 -3.58
CA LEU A 393 4.16 -8.50 -4.31
C LEU A 393 4.33 -8.84 -5.79
N PRO A 394 3.58 -8.23 -6.74
CA PRO A 394 3.66 -8.54 -8.16
C PRO A 394 5.07 -8.48 -8.74
N GLY A 395 5.83 -7.43 -8.39
CA GLY A 395 7.20 -7.24 -8.87
C GLY A 395 8.21 -8.24 -8.29
N VAL A 396 7.88 -8.94 -7.19
CA VAL A 396 8.68 -10.05 -6.65
C VAL A 396 8.26 -11.36 -7.29
N LEU A 397 6.95 -11.59 -7.45
CA LEU A 397 6.42 -12.79 -8.12
C LEU A 397 6.95 -12.93 -9.54
N ALA A 398 7.13 -11.81 -10.24
CA ALA A 398 7.65 -11.72 -11.60
C ALA A 398 9.12 -12.17 -11.74
N LEU A 399 9.87 -12.26 -10.64
CA LEU A 399 11.26 -12.69 -10.64
C LEU A 399 11.39 -14.21 -10.73
N ASP A 400 12.42 -14.65 -11.43
CA ASP A 400 12.77 -16.06 -11.59
C ASP A 400 13.09 -16.69 -10.22
N GLU A 401 12.71 -17.95 -10.07
CA GLU A 401 13.00 -18.72 -8.86
C GLU A 401 14.47 -19.15 -8.83
N ALA A 402 15.04 -19.26 -7.64
CA ALA A 402 16.34 -19.88 -7.48
C ALA A 402 16.21 -21.39 -7.76
N GLU A 403 17.09 -21.95 -8.60
CA GLU A 403 17.11 -23.40 -8.82
C GLU A 403 17.43 -24.11 -7.50
N GLU A 404 16.54 -25.01 -7.05
CA GLU A 404 16.89 -25.97 -6.01
C GLU A 404 18.00 -26.86 -6.55
N LYS A 405 19.19 -26.81 -5.93
CA LYS A 405 20.21 -27.85 -6.17
C LYS A 405 19.60 -29.19 -5.75
N ARG A 406 19.05 -29.93 -6.72
CA ARG A 406 18.77 -31.36 -6.55
C ARG A 406 20.10 -32.02 -6.22
N ILE A 407 20.27 -32.41 -4.96
CA ILE A 407 21.31 -33.36 -4.58
C ILE A 407 20.91 -34.68 -5.26
N THR A 408 21.44 -34.92 -6.45
CA THR A 408 21.46 -36.27 -7.01
C THR A 408 22.45 -37.07 -6.18
N PRO A 409 22.08 -38.24 -5.63
CA PRO A 409 23.03 -39.09 -4.93
C PRO A 409 24.04 -39.61 -5.95
N GLU A 410 25.22 -39.00 -6.00
CA GLU A 410 26.34 -39.51 -6.79
C GLU A 410 26.81 -40.86 -6.24
N HIS A 411 27.20 -41.72 -7.17
CA HIS A 411 27.70 -43.08 -6.95
C HIS A 411 28.69 -43.18 -5.79
N ASN A 412 28.26 -43.75 -4.67
CA ASN A 412 29.17 -44.29 -3.69
C ASN A 412 29.61 -45.68 -4.17
N THR A 413 30.77 -45.76 -4.80
CA THR A 413 31.44 -47.02 -5.13
C THR A 413 31.89 -47.67 -3.82
N TYR A 414 31.09 -48.60 -3.31
CA TYR A 414 31.45 -49.42 -2.17
C TYR A 414 32.35 -50.57 -2.64
N VAL A 415 33.60 -50.58 -2.17
CA VAL A 415 34.53 -51.71 -2.29
C VAL A 415 34.15 -52.71 -1.20
N PRO A 416 33.86 -54.00 -1.51
CA PRO A 416 33.43 -54.95 -0.49
C PRO A 416 34.63 -55.45 0.30
N VAL A 417 34.55 -55.35 1.62
CA VAL A 417 35.39 -56.12 2.54
C VAL A 417 34.56 -57.31 3.02
N ASP A 418 35.00 -58.50 2.65
CA ASP A 418 34.46 -59.78 3.11
C ASP A 418 34.48 -59.86 4.64
N HIS A 419 33.33 -60.09 5.28
CA HIS A 419 33.29 -60.86 6.53
C HIS A 419 32.00 -61.66 6.69
N ASN A 420 32.26 -62.92 7.04
CA ASN A 420 31.42 -64.11 7.18
C ASN A 420 30.44 -64.00 8.37
N PRO A 421 29.15 -64.39 8.24
CA PRO A 421 28.20 -64.38 9.35
C PRO A 421 28.06 -65.77 9.97
N GLN A 422 28.16 -65.85 11.30
CA GLN A 422 27.58 -66.95 12.08
C GLN A 422 26.62 -66.40 13.13
N GLN A 423 25.53 -67.16 13.30
CA GLN A 423 24.55 -67.18 14.39
C GLN A 423 23.28 -66.31 14.31
N GLU A 424 22.26 -66.95 13.74
CA GLU A 424 20.87 -67.14 14.19
C GLU A 424 20.40 -66.40 15.47
N HIS A 425 19.23 -65.73 15.42
CA HIS A 425 17.93 -66.35 15.70
C HIS A 425 16.75 -65.35 15.61
N HIS A 426 15.71 -65.81 14.89
CA HIS A 426 14.26 -65.68 15.16
C HIS A 426 13.58 -64.29 15.10
N ASN A 427 12.77 -64.07 14.06
CA ASN A 427 11.28 -64.18 14.02
C ASN A 427 10.63 -62.88 14.55
N THR A 428 9.79 -62.13 13.84
CA THR A 428 8.66 -62.51 12.98
C THR A 428 8.16 -61.30 12.16
N LEU A 429 7.71 -61.59 10.93
CA LEU A 429 6.56 -61.02 10.20
C LEU A 429 6.57 -59.55 9.70
N LYS A 430 7.06 -59.45 8.46
CA LYS A 430 6.63 -58.68 7.26
C LYS A 430 5.10 -58.81 6.93
N PRO A 431 4.55 -58.21 5.84
CA PRO A 431 4.57 -56.81 5.33
C PRO A 431 3.27 -56.47 4.49
N TYR A 432 3.42 -55.57 3.50
CA TYR A 432 2.60 -55.26 2.29
C TYR A 432 1.74 -53.98 2.37
N SER A 433 2.11 -52.89 1.68
CA SER A 433 1.98 -52.57 0.23
C SER A 433 0.51 -52.37 -0.18
N THR A 434 0.13 -51.46 -1.10
CA THR A 434 0.46 -51.48 -2.54
C THR A 434 -0.15 -50.22 -3.21
N PHE A 435 0.63 -49.47 -4.01
CA PHE A 435 0.39 -48.87 -5.36
C PHE A 435 -0.92 -48.09 -5.67
N LEU A 436 -1.02 -47.10 -6.59
CA LEU A 436 -0.49 -47.00 -7.97
C LEU A 436 -0.49 -45.55 -8.51
N HIS A 437 0.46 -45.27 -9.40
CA HIS A 437 0.49 -44.19 -10.40
C HIS A 437 -0.01 -44.72 -11.76
N THR A 438 -0.65 -43.88 -12.60
CA THR A 438 -0.74 -44.01 -14.09
C THR A 438 -1.11 -42.62 -14.62
N GLU A 439 -0.24 -41.84 -15.28
CA GLU A 439 0.30 -41.81 -16.67
C GLU A 439 -0.52 -41.02 -17.73
N LEU A 440 0.24 -40.40 -18.64
CA LEU A 440 -0.05 -39.39 -19.67
C LEU A 440 -0.91 -39.88 -20.86
N ALA A 441 -1.56 -38.94 -21.58
CA ALA A 441 -1.28 -38.66 -23.01
C ALA A 441 -2.11 -37.49 -23.59
N ALA A 442 -1.55 -36.84 -24.62
CA ALA A 442 -1.91 -35.57 -25.26
C ALA A 442 -3.02 -35.65 -26.33
N ALA A 443 -3.66 -34.51 -26.66
CA ALA A 443 -3.89 -34.01 -28.05
C ALA A 443 -4.82 -32.77 -28.14
N THR A 444 -4.33 -31.74 -28.85
CA THR A 444 -5.03 -30.88 -29.85
C THR A 444 -6.31 -30.08 -29.52
N GLY A 445 -6.21 -28.75 -29.70
CA GLY A 445 -7.15 -27.97 -30.53
C GLY A 445 -8.49 -27.48 -29.93
N SER A 446 -8.65 -26.15 -29.88
CA SER A 446 -9.87 -25.34 -29.72
C SER A 446 -10.41 -25.04 -28.30
N TRP A 447 -10.66 -23.75 -28.06
CA TRP A 447 -11.31 -23.19 -26.86
C TRP A 447 -12.83 -23.40 -26.88
N PRO A 448 -13.48 -23.85 -25.79
CA PRO A 448 -14.93 -23.80 -25.66
C PRO A 448 -15.41 -22.49 -24.98
N PRO A 449 -16.58 -21.96 -25.37
CA PRO A 449 -17.11 -20.69 -24.84
C PRO A 449 -17.86 -20.84 -23.50
N ARG A 450 -17.67 -19.85 -22.62
CA ARG A 450 -18.48 -19.42 -21.46
C ARG A 450 -19.41 -20.48 -20.81
N ALA A 451 -18.94 -21.09 -19.72
CA ALA A 451 -19.79 -21.87 -18.81
C ALA A 451 -20.67 -20.95 -17.94
N ARG A 452 -22.00 -21.17 -17.99
CA ARG A 452 -22.99 -20.66 -17.02
C ARG A 452 -22.98 -21.55 -15.77
N LEU A 453 -22.90 -20.95 -14.58
CA LEU A 453 -23.17 -21.65 -13.31
C LEU A 453 -24.65 -22.08 -13.25
N GLN A 454 -24.91 -23.37 -13.07
CA GLN A 454 -26.19 -23.91 -12.60
C GLN A 454 -26.03 -24.36 -11.14
N VAL A 455 -26.85 -23.82 -10.25
CA VAL A 455 -26.96 -24.26 -8.85
C VAL A 455 -27.97 -25.41 -8.79
N ARG A 456 -27.56 -26.54 -8.21
CA ARG A 456 -28.38 -27.75 -8.02
C ARG A 456 -29.22 -27.61 -6.73
N GLN A 457 -30.54 -27.74 -6.83
CA GLN A 457 -31.43 -27.93 -5.67
C GLN A 457 -31.55 -29.42 -5.33
N GLY A 458 -31.42 -29.78 -4.05
CA GLY A 458 -31.66 -31.12 -3.51
C GLY A 458 -33.13 -31.33 -3.09
N SER A 459 -33.62 -32.57 -3.25
CA SER A 459 -34.99 -33.00 -2.94
C SER A 459 -35.13 -33.55 -1.50
N PRO A 460 -36.32 -33.49 -0.87
CA PRO A 460 -36.54 -33.87 0.54
C PRO A 460 -37.13 -35.29 0.74
N ARG A 461 -37.03 -35.82 1.96
CA ARG A 461 -37.79 -36.99 2.45
C ARG A 461 -38.67 -36.59 3.63
N ASP A 462 -39.90 -37.11 3.60
CA ASP A 462 -41.05 -36.85 4.47
C ASP A 462 -41.03 -37.54 5.85
N GLY A 463 -41.83 -36.99 6.78
CA GLY A 463 -42.33 -37.67 7.99
C GLY A 463 -43.41 -36.84 8.74
N GLY A 464 -44.68 -37.27 8.66
CA GLY A 464 -45.96 -36.68 9.16
C GLY A 464 -45.97 -35.96 10.52
N GLY A 465 -46.80 -34.94 10.79
CA GLY A 465 -48.26 -34.81 10.60
C GLY A 465 -48.93 -34.89 12.00
N THR A 466 -49.54 -33.84 12.57
CA THR A 466 -50.96 -33.43 12.37
C THR A 466 -51.25 -32.00 12.86
N GLY A 467 -52.09 -31.25 12.12
CA GLY A 467 -52.79 -30.04 12.60
C GLY A 467 -53.03 -28.98 11.52
N ALA A 468 -54.16 -29.07 10.80
CA ALA A 468 -54.47 -28.24 9.63
C ALA A 468 -55.03 -26.85 9.99
N VAL A 469 -54.44 -25.79 9.41
CA VAL A 469 -55.11 -24.50 9.14
C VAL A 469 -54.70 -24.03 7.74
N ARG A 470 -55.67 -23.46 7.02
CA ARG A 470 -55.69 -23.12 5.60
C ARG A 470 -54.47 -22.32 5.13
N ARG A 471 -53.95 -22.71 3.97
CA ARG A 471 -52.92 -21.99 3.19
C ARG A 471 -53.55 -20.75 2.54
N ASP A 472 -53.18 -19.58 3.04
CA ASP A 472 -53.06 -18.35 2.25
C ASP A 472 -51.68 -17.73 2.56
N GLY A 473 -50.65 -18.42 2.07
CA GLY A 473 -49.29 -17.90 2.07
C GLY A 473 -49.13 -16.91 0.92
N GLN A 474 -49.60 -15.69 1.09
CA GLN A 474 -48.95 -14.57 0.40
C GLN A 474 -47.51 -14.51 0.93
N VAL A 475 -46.56 -15.01 0.14
CA VAL A 475 -45.21 -14.44 0.14
C VAL A 475 -45.42 -12.93 0.04
N PRO A 476 -44.82 -12.08 0.91
CA PRO A 476 -44.87 -10.66 0.69
C PRO A 476 -44.37 -10.44 -0.73
N LYS A 477 -45.24 -9.96 -1.63
CA LYS A 477 -44.79 -9.44 -2.90
C LYS A 477 -43.79 -8.36 -2.54
N VAL A 478 -42.50 -8.65 -2.70
CA VAL A 478 -41.51 -7.59 -2.90
C VAL A 478 -42.11 -6.78 -4.04
N ALA A 479 -42.57 -5.57 -3.73
CA ALA A 479 -43.05 -4.67 -4.75
C ALA A 479 -41.92 -4.59 -5.78
N SER A 480 -42.18 -5.05 -7.00
CA SER A 480 -41.35 -4.63 -8.13
C SER A 480 -41.28 -3.10 -8.06
N PRO A 481 -40.11 -2.45 -8.17
CA PRO A 481 -40.09 -1.00 -8.27
C PRO A 481 -40.93 -0.61 -9.50
N THR A 482 -42.14 -0.11 -9.25
CA THR A 482 -43.15 0.25 -10.25
C THR A 482 -42.84 1.58 -10.91
N THR A 483 -41.58 1.89 -11.15
CA THR A 483 -41.16 3.13 -11.80
C THR A 483 -40.13 2.78 -12.86
N GLY A 484 -40.44 3.07 -14.11
CA GLY A 484 -39.45 3.06 -15.20
C GLY A 484 -38.25 3.97 -14.87
N PRO A 485 -37.18 3.92 -15.69
CA PRO A 485 -35.96 4.67 -15.41
C PRO A 485 -36.27 6.16 -15.16
N ILE A 486 -35.76 6.69 -14.05
CA ILE A 486 -35.90 8.09 -13.68
C ILE A 486 -35.32 8.94 -14.82
N PRO A 487 -36.09 9.89 -15.37
CA PRO A 487 -35.60 10.77 -16.42
C PRO A 487 -34.31 11.48 -15.99
N ALA A 488 -33.31 11.50 -16.86
CA ALA A 488 -32.00 12.10 -16.57
C ALA A 488 -32.12 13.58 -16.15
N ALA A 489 -33.10 14.31 -16.66
CA ALA A 489 -33.40 15.68 -16.25
C ALA A 489 -33.86 15.80 -14.78
N LYS A 490 -34.62 14.82 -14.26
CA LYS A 490 -35.02 14.80 -12.85
C LYS A 490 -33.84 14.52 -11.93
N LEU A 491 -32.95 13.61 -12.35
CA LEU A 491 -31.70 13.34 -11.63
C LEU A 491 -30.81 14.58 -11.62
N LEU A 492 -30.65 15.23 -12.77
CA LEU A 492 -29.86 16.45 -12.92
C LEU A 492 -30.33 17.57 -11.98
N ALA A 493 -31.65 17.79 -11.86
CA ALA A 493 -32.19 18.80 -10.96
C ALA A 493 -31.79 18.54 -9.50
N VAL A 494 -31.88 17.29 -9.03
CA VAL A 494 -31.47 16.93 -7.67
C VAL A 494 -29.95 17.05 -7.46
N ILE A 495 -29.16 16.67 -8.46
CA ILE A 495 -27.70 16.85 -8.41
C ILE A 495 -27.35 18.34 -8.34
N GLN A 496 -28.01 19.20 -9.11
CA GLN A 496 -27.78 20.64 -9.08
C GLN A 496 -28.12 21.24 -7.70
N ASP A 497 -29.25 20.85 -7.11
CA ASP A 497 -29.63 21.28 -5.75
C ASP A 497 -28.61 20.80 -4.71
N ALA A 498 -28.17 19.55 -4.80
CA ALA A 498 -27.22 18.96 -3.86
C ALA A 498 -25.82 19.60 -3.99
N ALA A 499 -25.32 19.76 -5.22
CA ALA A 499 -24.01 20.37 -5.49
C ALA A 499 -23.99 21.83 -5.05
N LYS A 500 -25.09 22.57 -5.25
CA LYS A 500 -25.24 23.93 -4.75
C LYS A 500 -25.18 23.97 -3.22
N ALA A 501 -25.87 23.07 -2.53
CA ALA A 501 -25.88 23.03 -1.07
C ALA A 501 -24.50 22.71 -0.49
N GLY A 502 -23.76 21.76 -1.07
CA GLY A 502 -22.36 21.51 -0.69
C GLY A 502 -21.46 22.71 -0.98
N ALA A 503 -21.66 23.37 -2.12
CA ALA A 503 -20.86 24.54 -2.50
C ALA A 503 -21.11 25.75 -1.58
N GLU A 504 -22.31 25.92 -1.04
CA GLU A 504 -22.61 26.97 -0.04
C GLU A 504 -21.78 26.77 1.24
N VAL A 505 -21.66 25.54 1.73
CA VAL A 505 -20.80 25.20 2.89
C VAL A 505 -19.35 25.60 2.63
N ILE A 506 -18.83 25.30 1.44
CA ILE A 506 -17.46 25.63 1.07
C ILE A 506 -17.29 27.15 0.91
N MET A 507 -18.23 27.85 0.27
CA MET A 507 -18.21 29.32 0.13
C MET A 507 -18.20 30.04 1.49
N GLU A 508 -18.80 29.46 2.52
CA GLU A 508 -18.71 30.02 3.87
C GLU A 508 -17.35 29.77 4.54
N ALA A 509 -16.64 28.73 4.11
CA ALA A 509 -15.39 28.28 4.71
C ALA A 509 -14.14 28.88 4.03
N VAL A 510 -14.22 29.29 2.76
CA VAL A 510 -13.06 29.77 1.97
C VAL A 510 -12.27 30.93 2.61
N ASN A 511 -12.91 31.77 3.43
CA ASN A 511 -12.30 32.92 4.10
C ASN A 511 -12.12 32.76 5.62
N LYS A 512 -12.45 31.59 6.19
CA LYS A 512 -12.29 31.32 7.63
C LYS A 512 -10.87 30.77 7.92
N PRO A 513 -10.30 31.00 9.11
CA PRO A 513 -9.09 30.32 9.56
C PRO A 513 -9.30 28.80 9.50
N ARG A 514 -8.42 28.09 8.81
CA ARG A 514 -8.63 26.68 8.47
C ARG A 514 -7.99 25.78 9.52
N ASN A 515 -8.79 25.00 10.23
CA ASN A 515 -8.30 23.90 11.04
C ASN A 515 -7.96 22.75 10.09
N ILE A 516 -6.65 22.56 9.89
CA ILE A 516 -6.12 21.52 9.00
C ILE A 516 -5.97 20.23 9.82
N HIS A 517 -6.72 19.19 9.44
CA HIS A 517 -6.55 17.84 9.96
C HIS A 517 -5.89 16.96 8.88
N TYR A 518 -4.81 16.26 9.24
CA TYR A 518 -4.07 15.39 8.32
C TYR A 518 -4.61 13.96 8.39
N LYS A 519 -4.97 13.37 7.23
CA LYS A 519 -5.33 11.96 7.08
C LYS A 519 -4.23 11.28 6.25
N GLY A 520 -3.21 10.74 6.91
CA GLY A 520 -2.06 10.11 6.24
C GLY A 520 -1.07 11.10 5.63
N VAL A 521 -0.16 10.61 4.78
CA VAL A 521 1.06 11.34 4.33
C VAL A 521 0.77 12.45 3.31
N ALA A 522 -0.46 12.60 2.80
CA ALA A 522 -0.78 13.65 1.82
C ALA A 522 -2.24 14.13 1.72
N ASP A 523 -3.22 13.48 2.36
CA ASP A 523 -4.62 13.89 2.19
C ASP A 523 -5.05 14.83 3.34
N LEU A 524 -5.26 16.09 2.97
CA LEU A 524 -5.90 17.10 3.79
C LEU A 524 -7.39 16.81 3.77
N VAL A 525 -8.01 16.63 4.93
CA VAL A 525 -9.47 16.66 5.07
C VAL A 525 -9.78 17.80 6.01
N THR A 526 -10.58 18.76 5.54
CA THR A 526 -11.06 19.83 6.41
C THR A 526 -12.43 19.45 6.96
N ASP A 527 -12.82 19.98 8.13
CA ASP A 527 -14.20 19.81 8.63
C ASP A 527 -15.26 20.23 7.59
N THR A 528 -14.87 21.10 6.65
CA THR A 528 -15.64 21.52 5.48
C THR A 528 -16.03 20.37 4.56
N ASP A 529 -15.13 19.42 4.29
CA ASP A 529 -15.40 18.28 3.40
C ASP A 529 -16.55 17.43 3.96
N LYS A 530 -16.49 17.11 5.26
CA LYS A 530 -17.53 16.33 5.95
C LYS A 530 -18.85 17.07 6.05
N LEU A 531 -18.81 18.39 6.31
CA LEU A 531 -20.02 19.21 6.36
C LEU A 531 -20.66 19.35 4.98
N SER A 532 -19.87 19.60 3.94
CA SER A 532 -20.32 19.64 2.54
C SER A 532 -20.98 18.31 2.16
N GLU A 533 -20.33 17.18 2.44
CA GLU A 533 -20.91 15.85 2.18
C GLU A 533 -22.21 15.65 2.93
N SER A 534 -22.28 16.00 4.22
CA SER A 534 -23.48 15.81 5.04
C SER A 534 -24.71 16.52 4.46
N VAL A 535 -24.53 17.76 3.98
CA VAL A 535 -25.63 18.54 3.37
C VAL A 535 -26.01 17.98 1.99
N ILE A 536 -25.01 17.58 1.18
CA ILE A 536 -25.26 16.90 -0.10
C ILE A 536 -26.10 15.63 0.13
N LEU A 537 -25.71 14.81 1.11
CA LEU A 537 -26.40 13.57 1.46
C LEU A 537 -27.84 13.81 1.92
N GLU A 538 -28.10 14.87 2.69
CA GLU A 538 -29.46 15.24 3.10
C GLU A 538 -30.35 15.50 1.88
N VAL A 539 -29.85 16.28 0.90
CA VAL A 539 -30.60 16.59 -0.33
C VAL A 539 -30.88 15.33 -1.15
N VAL A 540 -29.87 14.50 -1.37
CA VAL A 540 -30.00 13.27 -2.18
C VAL A 540 -30.95 12.29 -1.50
N ARG A 541 -30.75 11.99 -0.20
CA ARG A 541 -31.55 10.98 0.53
C ARG A 541 -32.99 11.43 0.76
N LYS A 542 -33.26 12.73 0.87
CA LYS A 542 -34.63 13.26 0.94
C LYS A 542 -35.45 12.95 -0.30
N LYS A 543 -34.80 12.87 -1.48
CA LYS A 543 -35.47 12.54 -2.75
C LYS A 543 -35.36 11.06 -3.11
N PHE A 544 -34.26 10.43 -2.73
CA PHE A 544 -33.91 9.07 -3.09
C PHE A 544 -33.32 8.32 -1.88
N PRO A 545 -34.16 7.93 -0.89
CA PRO A 545 -33.69 7.33 0.35
C PRO A 545 -33.03 5.95 0.14
N ASP A 546 -33.42 5.25 -0.92
CA ASP A 546 -33.01 3.87 -1.22
C ASP A 546 -31.95 3.78 -2.34
N HIS A 547 -31.41 4.91 -2.81
CA HIS A 547 -30.33 4.89 -3.79
C HIS A 547 -28.98 4.58 -3.14
N LEU A 548 -28.11 3.88 -3.87
CA LEU A 548 -26.74 3.64 -3.42
C LEU A 548 -25.92 4.91 -3.61
N ILE A 549 -25.11 5.25 -2.62
CA ILE A 549 -24.25 6.42 -2.62
C ILE A 549 -22.83 5.98 -2.25
N LEU A 550 -21.85 6.48 -2.99
CA LEU A 550 -20.43 6.41 -2.71
C LEU A 550 -19.94 7.84 -2.49
N GLY A 551 -19.79 8.22 -1.23
CA GLY A 551 -19.17 9.47 -0.81
C GLY A 551 -17.70 9.29 -0.49
N GLU A 552 -16.88 10.30 -0.75
CA GLU A 552 -15.45 10.28 -0.49
C GLU A 552 -15.12 10.21 1.02
N GLU A 553 -15.84 10.93 1.88
CA GLU A 553 -15.60 10.93 3.33
C GLU A 553 -16.48 9.93 4.09
N GLY A 554 -17.74 9.77 3.69
CA GLY A 554 -18.72 8.91 4.34
C GLY A 554 -18.71 7.44 3.88
N GLY A 555 -18.01 7.14 2.78
CA GLY A 555 -17.95 5.80 2.20
C GLY A 555 -19.26 5.39 1.51
N VAL A 556 -19.62 4.10 1.58
CA VAL A 556 -20.78 3.55 0.88
C VAL A 556 -22.01 3.51 1.80
N ILE A 557 -23.10 4.12 1.37
CA ILE A 557 -24.39 4.13 2.09
C ILE A 557 -25.57 3.90 1.14
N GLY A 558 -26.67 3.36 1.65
CA GLY A 558 -27.89 3.06 0.86
C GLY A 558 -28.04 1.58 0.51
N ASP A 559 -28.97 1.27 -0.38
CA ASP A 559 -29.26 -0.12 -0.77
C ASP A 559 -28.29 -0.60 -1.86
N ALA A 560 -27.52 -1.65 -1.56
CA ALA A 560 -26.59 -2.28 -2.50
C ALA A 560 -27.28 -2.89 -3.73
N LEU A 561 -28.60 -3.13 -3.67
CA LEU A 561 -29.41 -3.60 -4.80
C LEU A 561 -29.94 -2.46 -5.68
N SER A 562 -29.69 -1.20 -5.33
CA SER A 562 -30.14 -0.07 -6.12
C SER A 562 -29.52 -0.07 -7.52
N GLU A 563 -30.36 0.22 -8.52
CA GLU A 563 -29.88 0.41 -9.90
C GLU A 563 -29.18 1.76 -10.11
N TYR A 564 -29.21 2.63 -9.09
CA TYR A 564 -28.61 3.96 -9.09
C TYR A 564 -27.44 4.02 -8.12
N LEU A 565 -26.30 4.54 -8.60
CA LEU A 565 -25.13 4.85 -7.78
C LEU A 565 -24.80 6.33 -7.90
N TRP A 566 -24.86 7.05 -6.79
CA TRP A 566 -24.41 8.44 -6.67
C TRP A 566 -22.95 8.45 -6.26
N CYS A 567 -22.09 9.10 -7.03
CA CYS A 567 -20.69 9.34 -6.68
C CYS A 567 -20.58 10.81 -6.23
N ILE A 568 -20.12 11.02 -5.00
CA ILE A 568 -20.03 12.35 -4.39
C ILE A 568 -18.59 12.57 -3.95
N ASP A 569 -17.99 13.60 -4.53
CA ASP A 569 -16.76 14.21 -4.06
C ASP A 569 -17.15 15.61 -3.55
N PRO A 570 -17.22 15.79 -2.22
CA PRO A 570 -17.75 16.99 -1.61
C PRO A 570 -16.79 18.18 -1.70
N LEU A 571 -15.50 17.96 -2.02
CA LEU A 571 -14.47 18.99 -2.18
C LEU A 571 -13.25 18.42 -2.96
N ASP A 572 -13.34 18.37 -4.30
CA ASP A 572 -12.23 17.96 -5.16
C ASP A 572 -11.18 19.08 -5.13
N GLY A 573 -9.95 18.76 -4.75
CA GLY A 573 -8.89 19.75 -4.58
C GLY A 573 -8.75 20.29 -3.16
N THR A 574 -9.00 19.49 -2.12
CA THR A 574 -8.87 19.87 -0.70
C THR A 574 -7.52 20.52 -0.36
N THR A 575 -6.43 20.12 -1.01
CA THR A 575 -5.11 20.77 -0.85
C THR A 575 -5.11 22.23 -1.34
N ASN A 576 -5.78 22.51 -2.47
CA ASN A 576 -5.90 23.85 -3.00
C ASN A 576 -6.80 24.69 -2.09
N PHE A 577 -7.93 24.13 -1.66
CA PHE A 577 -8.80 24.76 -0.67
C PHE A 577 -8.06 25.11 0.63
N ALA A 578 -7.30 24.16 1.20
CA ALA A 578 -6.54 24.34 2.44
C ALA A 578 -5.52 25.49 2.34
N HIS A 579 -4.89 25.66 1.19
CA HIS A 579 -3.93 26.74 0.95
C HIS A 579 -4.56 28.02 0.37
N GLY A 580 -5.87 28.03 0.10
CA GLY A 580 -6.58 29.19 -0.45
C GLY A 580 -6.34 29.41 -1.94
N TYR A 581 -5.91 28.39 -2.67
CA TYR A 581 -5.76 28.42 -4.13
C TYR A 581 -7.10 28.16 -4.82
N PRO A 582 -7.46 28.93 -5.88
CA PRO A 582 -8.78 28.91 -6.50
C PRO A 582 -8.94 27.79 -7.55
N SER A 583 -8.74 26.56 -7.13
CA SER A 583 -8.83 25.38 -8.01
C SER A 583 -9.33 24.18 -7.23
N PHE A 584 -10.59 24.25 -6.83
CA PHE A 584 -11.31 23.16 -6.16
C PHE A 584 -12.79 23.19 -6.56
N SER A 585 -13.50 22.08 -6.36
CA SER A 585 -14.89 21.95 -6.80
C SER A 585 -15.73 21.04 -5.94
N VAL A 586 -17.06 21.14 -6.04
CA VAL A 586 -17.98 20.08 -5.60
C VAL A 586 -18.37 19.26 -6.81
N SER A 587 -18.16 17.96 -6.78
CA SER A 587 -18.40 17.06 -7.91
C SER A 587 -19.40 15.97 -7.55
N ILE A 588 -20.53 15.93 -8.26
CA ILE A 588 -21.56 14.91 -8.05
C ILE A 588 -21.97 14.29 -9.38
N GLY A 589 -21.95 12.96 -9.43
CA GLY A 589 -22.42 12.17 -10.57
C GLY A 589 -23.41 11.10 -10.15
N VAL A 590 -24.30 10.70 -11.05
CA VAL A 590 -25.17 9.53 -10.85
C VAL A 590 -25.09 8.58 -12.04
N LEU A 591 -24.91 7.30 -11.73
CA LEU A 591 -24.95 6.19 -12.66
C LEU A 591 -26.30 5.48 -12.57
N PHE A 592 -26.84 5.05 -13.71
CA PHE A 592 -27.94 4.10 -13.80
C PHE A 592 -27.44 2.82 -14.47
N ARG A 593 -27.48 1.69 -13.76
CA ARG A 593 -26.94 0.39 -14.21
C ARG A 593 -25.50 0.51 -14.74
N GLY A 594 -24.66 1.26 -14.03
CA GLY A 594 -23.26 1.51 -14.37
C GLY A 594 -23.01 2.50 -15.52
N LYS A 595 -24.05 3.11 -16.09
CA LYS A 595 -23.93 4.13 -17.15
C LYS A 595 -24.17 5.54 -16.61
N PRO A 596 -23.38 6.56 -17.00
CA PRO A 596 -23.62 7.94 -16.61
C PRO A 596 -25.01 8.42 -17.00
N ALA A 597 -25.77 8.90 -16.01
CA ALA A 597 -27.12 9.43 -16.22
C ALA A 597 -27.16 10.95 -16.08
N ALA A 598 -26.50 11.53 -15.08
CA ALA A 598 -26.36 12.97 -14.89
C ALA A 598 -25.17 13.32 -14.00
N SER A 599 -24.66 14.55 -14.10
CA SER A 599 -23.58 15.07 -13.26
C SER A 599 -23.60 16.60 -13.18
N THR A 600 -23.08 17.14 -12.07
CA THR A 600 -22.82 18.57 -11.86
C THR A 600 -21.49 18.73 -11.14
N VAL A 601 -20.71 19.70 -11.60
CA VAL A 601 -19.48 20.17 -10.97
C VAL A 601 -19.66 21.66 -10.67
N VAL A 602 -19.45 22.06 -9.43
CA VAL A 602 -19.41 23.48 -9.02
C VAL A 602 -17.97 23.83 -8.73
N GLU A 603 -17.31 24.47 -9.69
CA GLU A 603 -15.93 24.93 -9.59
C GLU A 603 -15.85 26.29 -8.91
N PHE A 604 -14.85 26.48 -8.05
CA PHE A 604 -14.60 27.73 -7.35
C PHE A 604 -13.48 28.50 -8.05
N CYS A 605 -13.78 29.73 -8.46
CA CYS A 605 -12.89 30.61 -9.18
C CYS A 605 -12.59 31.88 -8.38
N GLY A 606 -11.46 32.54 -8.66
CA GLY A 606 -11.10 33.82 -8.06
C GLY A 606 -9.99 33.70 -7.01
N GLY A 607 -10.25 34.09 -5.76
CA GLY A 607 -9.29 34.01 -4.66
C GLY A 607 -9.80 34.69 -3.38
N PRO A 608 -8.98 34.82 -2.31
CA PRO A 608 -9.40 35.29 -0.99
C PRO A 608 -10.15 36.63 -0.95
N MET A 609 -10.00 37.47 -1.98
CA MET A 609 -10.67 38.77 -2.09
C MET A 609 -11.95 38.75 -2.96
N CYS A 610 -12.17 37.72 -3.78
CA CYS A 610 -13.25 37.69 -4.77
C CYS A 610 -13.59 36.26 -5.22
N TRP A 611 -14.13 35.44 -4.32
CA TRP A 611 -14.62 34.11 -4.66
C TRP A 611 -15.88 34.16 -5.54
N SER A 612 -15.93 33.32 -6.55
CA SER A 612 -17.08 33.09 -7.42
C SER A 612 -17.17 31.61 -7.78
N THR A 613 -18.31 31.17 -8.32
CA THR A 613 -18.50 29.77 -8.74
C THR A 613 -18.89 29.65 -10.21
N CYS A 614 -18.45 28.56 -10.82
CA CYS A 614 -18.79 28.14 -12.16
C CYS A 614 -19.45 26.76 -12.08
N THR A 615 -20.72 26.65 -12.48
CA THR A 615 -21.46 25.39 -12.43
C THR A 615 -21.52 24.75 -13.82
N VAL A 616 -20.87 23.60 -13.98
CA VAL A 616 -20.96 22.76 -15.18
C VAL A 616 -21.86 21.58 -14.89
N SER A 617 -22.83 21.31 -15.75
CA SER A 617 -23.80 20.23 -15.53
C SER A 617 -24.14 19.52 -16.83
N ALA A 618 -24.40 18.21 -16.78
CA ALA A 618 -24.72 17.42 -17.95
C ALA A 618 -25.69 16.30 -17.62
N SER A 619 -26.49 15.89 -18.60
CA SER A 619 -27.35 14.72 -18.49
C SER A 619 -27.34 13.89 -19.77
N SER A 620 -27.53 12.58 -19.62
CA SER A 620 -27.61 11.65 -20.74
C SER A 620 -28.74 12.07 -21.69
N GLY A 621 -28.40 12.35 -22.95
CA GLY A 621 -29.32 12.84 -23.97
C GLY A 621 -29.69 14.33 -23.86
N GLY A 622 -29.33 15.01 -22.76
CA GLY A 622 -29.61 16.44 -22.55
C GLY A 622 -28.48 17.38 -22.97
N GLY A 623 -27.25 16.87 -23.13
CA GLY A 623 -26.05 17.68 -23.40
C GLY A 623 -25.46 18.28 -22.13
N ALA A 624 -24.50 19.20 -22.30
CA ALA A 624 -23.79 19.86 -21.21
C ALA A 624 -24.06 21.37 -21.18
N TYR A 625 -24.02 21.95 -20.00
CA TYR A 625 -24.32 23.34 -19.70
C TYR A 625 -23.30 23.92 -18.73
N CYS A 626 -22.93 25.19 -18.91
CA CYS A 626 -22.11 25.97 -17.98
C CYS A 626 -22.91 27.20 -17.56
N ASN A 627 -23.18 27.37 -16.26
CA ASN A 627 -24.03 28.43 -15.70
C ASN A 627 -25.38 28.55 -16.43
N GLY A 628 -25.98 27.40 -16.78
CA GLY A 628 -27.25 27.31 -17.52
C GLY A 628 -27.15 27.55 -19.03
N GLN A 629 -25.99 27.94 -19.55
CA GLN A 629 -25.77 28.09 -20.99
C GLN A 629 -25.24 26.80 -21.60
N LYS A 630 -25.84 26.37 -22.71
CA LYS A 630 -25.43 25.13 -23.38
C LYS A 630 -24.00 25.25 -23.92
N ILE A 631 -23.14 24.28 -23.60
CA ILE A 631 -21.76 24.21 -24.08
C ILE A 631 -21.59 23.12 -25.12
N HIS A 632 -20.62 23.31 -26.00
CA HIS A 632 -20.33 22.42 -27.11
C HIS A 632 -18.83 22.08 -27.14
N VAL A 633 -18.52 20.89 -27.62
CA VAL A 633 -17.12 20.49 -27.84
C VAL A 633 -16.48 21.45 -28.84
N SER A 634 -15.27 21.92 -28.54
CA SER A 634 -14.51 22.77 -29.45
C SER A 634 -14.30 22.05 -30.78
N LYS A 635 -14.43 22.77 -31.90
CA LYS A 635 -14.17 22.25 -33.25
C LYS A 635 -12.68 22.28 -33.61
N THR A 636 -11.81 22.67 -32.68
CA THR A 636 -10.37 22.78 -32.95
C THR A 636 -9.68 21.42 -32.91
N ASP A 637 -8.78 21.20 -33.86
CA ASP A 637 -7.99 19.98 -34.05
C ASP A 637 -6.61 20.04 -33.39
N LYS A 638 -6.23 21.20 -32.83
CA LYS A 638 -4.95 21.43 -32.16
C LYS A 638 -5.15 21.71 -30.68
N VAL A 639 -4.49 20.91 -29.83
CA VAL A 639 -4.52 21.03 -28.37
C VAL A 639 -4.11 22.42 -27.89
N THR A 640 -3.20 23.11 -28.61
CA THR A 640 -2.76 24.49 -28.29
C THR A 640 -3.86 25.54 -28.42
N HIS A 641 -4.95 25.24 -29.12
CA HIS A 641 -6.12 26.11 -29.28
C HIS A 641 -7.30 25.63 -28.43
N PHE A 642 -7.09 24.57 -27.64
CA PHE A 642 -8.08 23.97 -26.76
C PHE A 642 -8.00 24.62 -25.38
N LEU A 643 -8.37 25.90 -25.28
CA LEU A 643 -8.65 26.51 -23.99
C LEU A 643 -10.15 26.34 -23.71
N LEU A 644 -10.46 25.50 -22.72
CA LEU A 644 -11.73 25.61 -22.02
C LEU A 644 -11.67 26.90 -21.20
N TYR A 645 -12.71 27.72 -21.39
CA TYR A 645 -12.99 29.06 -20.84
C TYR A 645 -12.36 30.25 -21.59
N LYS A 646 -13.24 30.98 -22.30
CA LYS A 646 -13.24 32.45 -22.30
C LYS A 646 -14.16 32.93 -21.20
#